data_AF-A0A1B8TPQ4-F1
#
_entry.id   AF-A0A1B8TPQ4-F1
#
_cell.length_a   1.000
_cell.length_b   1.000
_cell.length_c   1.000
_cell.angle_alpha   90.00
_cell.angle_beta   90.00
_cell.angle_gamma   90.00
#
_symmetry.space_group_name_H-M   'P 1'
#
loop_
_entity.id
_entity.type
_entity.pdbx_description
1 polymer ?
#
loop_
_entity_poly.entity_id
_entity_poly.type
_entity_poly.pdbx_seq_one_letter_code
_entity_poly.pdbx_strand_id
1 'polypeptide(L)'
;MSNSLKLLISLSFLVFISCTKEQGFPVFNSGKVATIYVSQEESPQIIRAVNDLQKDIKIVTGSMPTIIHSVDQVSENTIIIGTIHNPFIQQLDQKGLLNEAKGIDNLKQSFLLKSLENPSENIKNALVVAGSDALGTVYGIYEISEKIGVSPLYWWADVVPQKKNKVILKDCLVLPKEPSVEYRGIFINDEEALTTWSEKTSKNETNTHPSPEVYKRVFELLLRLKANTIWPGMMLRSSYFFEAKDKNGIPINPKNAKEYGIYVGASHCEQMGRNNYDEWYPWAEAHKDMFDAKGVPVWDYTVNPKTIEAYWQERLDESKDFNMIYTLGIRGVHDSPFRYENLKNPTLENKVKLLQTVIDRQRAMIKTTFGSEDAVPQVFIPYEETGELYNGESKDGKEKAEGLKIPDDVIMVWTEDNFGHARQLPNKEEQKHPGGNGIYYHLAYQGYPTTYDWLYTTPLPLVQEELRKVYDNNARKFWIVNVGDIKPAELGLQFFMSLAYDIDAYPKNTTKTFIEKTAQQHFNVNAEKGKEIADLITDFHTLTWSKKPEPMVPFWVWEFEKNWMYQYYSLYDFGDEAQRHIEKAKVLEQKAKAIYDDLDESAKIPFWHLAYYPIKSTHYMLQKAVYYRKNIAYTKQGRLASVNAYKVLSEKAEAKIQKDLKYYKEIINGKWDGIMDPYAEYNSVERVFDVANIPNNLVYNQLFKEEGKTGIGAVCEGQVLGDEDIELRFSSFEDNQRFIDIFNKEVNANSWTIETNADWINFTKSSGSVKIEERILVSVDWSKTKNGINTTTIIVRDTNGFSKSFPVKATQHNIQLKEKSYIEGNGFLTIEAEHYQKKTDGKLGDKWEEFKHYGYKKSSMFLKGGSKIKQDIKEEAAKLEYSVYFTNSGTFYGELYRLPTLNEGKGKTCEIGIGLDDESPKVLTGIRKKGEKLSLKMSDGTKESLSWHKNVLALMEKIPFEITVDKPGYHTLTLYQVDTNIGVDRLVICTDEQTKTAQKRSLIGAPESFNTINYTKIEPVASPEITDEISKVDPYKKLEPLTDIKLNFGIYSMLDAKGFTAVNQRHTYNPNKNLFGWRASDVKQIGFHHNEASARIDFWQRDGLIGKKEAKFYVKLKKGTYDIKYYMGDSRIKEEWIYSKGKNFEVTFKINGKTILKKHKTFSGVQKIDTVTLEVLEDELVEFTFADHWIINALIINRK
;
A
#
# COMPACT_ATOMS: atom_id res chain seq x y z
N MET A 1 6.90 -28.49 -60.28
CA MET A 1 5.55 -27.93 -60.53
C MET A 1 5.19 -26.89 -59.47
N SER A 2 5.99 -25.83 -59.30
CA SER A 2 5.93 -24.98 -58.09
C SER A 2 5.91 -23.47 -58.32
N ASN A 3 5.71 -22.98 -59.55
CA ASN A 3 5.74 -21.52 -59.80
C ASN A 3 4.45 -20.93 -60.39
N SER A 4 3.49 -21.77 -60.81
CA SER A 4 2.24 -21.29 -61.44
C SER A 4 1.10 -21.02 -60.44
N LEU A 5 1.14 -21.64 -59.25
CA LEU A 5 0.08 -21.48 -58.23
C LEU A 5 0.31 -20.26 -57.31
N LYS A 6 1.54 -19.76 -57.21
CA LYS A 6 1.84 -18.53 -56.45
C LYS A 6 1.47 -17.26 -57.22
N LEU A 7 1.43 -17.29 -58.56
CA LEU A 7 1.13 -16.12 -59.37
C LEU A 7 -0.38 -15.82 -59.48
N LEU A 8 -1.25 -16.83 -59.33
CA LEU A 8 -2.70 -16.61 -59.29
C LEU A 8 -3.21 -16.11 -57.93
N ILE A 9 -2.54 -16.46 -56.82
CA ILE A 9 -2.93 -15.96 -55.49
C ILE A 9 -2.43 -14.52 -55.27
N SER A 10 -1.38 -14.09 -55.98
CA SER A 10 -0.91 -12.70 -55.94
C SER A 10 -1.68 -11.74 -56.86
N LEU A 11 -2.49 -12.23 -57.82
CA LEU A 11 -3.32 -11.38 -58.69
C LEU A 11 -4.76 -11.19 -58.19
N SER A 12 -5.26 -12.04 -57.29
CA SER A 12 -6.56 -11.83 -56.61
C SER A 12 -6.49 -10.85 -55.43
N PHE A 13 -5.29 -10.44 -55.01
CA PHE A 13 -5.08 -9.42 -53.97
C PHE A 13 -4.89 -8.00 -54.52
N LEU A 14 -4.94 -7.81 -55.85
CA LEU A 14 -4.65 -6.53 -56.51
C LEU A 14 -5.85 -5.90 -57.25
N VAL A 15 -7.06 -6.46 -57.12
CA VAL A 15 -8.30 -5.81 -57.58
C VAL A 15 -9.38 -5.93 -56.50
N PHE A 16 -9.11 -5.34 -55.34
CA PHE A 16 -10.11 -4.70 -54.46
C PHE A 16 -9.39 -3.65 -53.58
N ILE A 17 -8.51 -2.85 -54.19
CA ILE A 17 -8.30 -1.48 -53.70
C ILE A 17 -9.46 -0.67 -54.27
N SER A 18 -10.66 -0.96 -53.78
CA SER A 18 -11.62 0.13 -53.64
C SER A 18 -11.04 0.96 -52.51
N CYS A 19 -10.75 2.23 -52.77
CA CYS A 19 -10.65 3.22 -51.71
C CYS A 19 -11.94 3.14 -50.88
N THR A 20 -11.96 2.31 -49.85
CA THR A 20 -12.87 2.53 -48.72
C THR A 20 -12.37 3.83 -48.12
N LYS A 21 -12.98 4.94 -48.53
CA LYS A 21 -12.94 6.19 -47.76
C LYS A 21 -13.10 5.77 -46.31
N GLU A 22 -12.14 6.10 -45.45
CA GLU A 22 -12.30 5.94 -44.01
C GLU A 22 -13.62 6.63 -43.61
N GLN A 23 -14.66 5.83 -43.36
CA GLN A 23 -15.98 6.32 -42.96
C GLN A 23 -15.90 6.68 -41.48
N GLY A 24 -15.92 7.98 -41.19
CA GLY A 24 -15.95 8.48 -39.83
C GLY A 24 -17.25 9.25 -39.56
N PHE A 25 -17.76 9.16 -38.33
CA PHE A 25 -18.94 9.91 -37.91
C PHE A 25 -18.54 11.35 -37.51
N PRO A 26 -19.10 12.39 -38.16
CA PRO A 26 -18.78 13.78 -37.82
C PRO A 26 -19.59 14.27 -36.61
N VAL A 27 -19.02 14.10 -35.40
CA VAL A 27 -19.61 14.67 -34.17
C VAL A 27 -19.61 16.20 -34.23
N PHE A 28 -18.51 16.80 -34.73
CA PHE A 28 -18.40 18.24 -34.94
C PHE A 28 -17.54 18.52 -36.16
N ASN A 29 -18.07 19.20 -37.17
CA ASN A 29 -17.34 19.54 -38.39
C ASN A 29 -17.89 20.83 -39.01
N SER A 30 -16.99 21.70 -39.47
CA SER A 30 -17.35 22.97 -40.13
C SER A 30 -18.35 23.82 -39.34
N GLY A 31 -18.19 23.90 -38.01
CA GLY A 31 -19.07 24.68 -37.12
C GLY A 31 -20.43 24.06 -36.83
N LYS A 32 -20.73 22.87 -37.37
CA LYS A 32 -21.96 22.12 -37.09
C LYS A 32 -21.68 20.97 -36.14
N VAL A 33 -22.47 20.87 -35.06
CA VAL A 33 -22.44 19.77 -34.10
C VAL A 33 -23.60 18.81 -34.38
N ALA A 34 -23.37 17.51 -34.22
CA ALA A 34 -24.41 16.50 -34.39
C ALA A 34 -25.54 16.69 -33.36
N THR A 35 -26.78 16.39 -33.76
CA THR A 35 -27.92 16.31 -32.82
C THR A 35 -27.89 15.01 -32.03
N ILE A 36 -28.43 15.00 -30.82
CA ILE A 36 -28.55 13.78 -29.99
C ILE A 36 -30.03 13.41 -29.89
N TYR A 37 -30.40 12.23 -30.39
CA TYR A 37 -31.74 11.66 -30.24
C TYR A 37 -31.79 10.66 -29.09
N VAL A 38 -32.80 10.82 -28.23
CA VAL A 38 -33.18 9.87 -27.17
C VAL A 38 -34.69 9.95 -26.93
N SER A 39 -35.40 8.81 -26.87
CA SER A 39 -36.84 8.81 -26.58
C SER A 39 -37.13 9.31 -25.16
N GLN A 40 -38.26 9.99 -24.94
CA GLN A 40 -38.72 10.37 -23.59
C GLN A 40 -39.14 9.16 -22.74
N GLU A 41 -39.39 8.02 -23.38
CA GLU A 41 -39.77 6.77 -22.72
C GLU A 41 -38.55 5.96 -22.25
N GLU A 42 -37.33 6.37 -22.61
CA GLU A 42 -36.11 5.74 -22.09
C GLU A 42 -35.98 5.95 -20.58
N SER A 43 -35.20 5.09 -19.95
CA SER A 43 -35.03 5.14 -18.51
C SER A 43 -34.39 6.46 -18.04
N PRO A 44 -34.68 6.94 -16.81
CA PRO A 44 -34.08 8.15 -16.26
C PRO A 44 -32.54 8.12 -16.25
N GLN A 45 -31.95 6.93 -16.08
CA GLN A 45 -30.49 6.74 -16.11
C GLN A 45 -29.90 7.15 -17.48
N ILE A 46 -30.56 6.76 -18.57
CA ILE A 46 -30.14 7.07 -19.95
C ILE A 46 -30.28 8.56 -20.21
N ILE A 47 -31.45 9.14 -19.90
CA ILE A 47 -31.71 10.58 -20.10
C ILE A 47 -30.69 11.43 -19.34
N ARG A 48 -30.37 11.05 -18.09
CA ARG A 48 -29.33 11.70 -17.29
C ARG A 48 -27.95 11.62 -17.98
N ALA A 49 -27.52 10.44 -18.43
CA ALA A 49 -26.23 10.25 -19.09
C ALA A 49 -26.13 10.99 -20.44
N VAL A 50 -27.24 11.13 -21.19
CA VAL A 50 -27.29 11.97 -22.41
C VAL A 50 -26.94 13.43 -22.10
N ASN A 51 -27.36 13.97 -20.96
CA ASN A 51 -26.99 15.32 -20.55
C ASN A 51 -25.49 15.44 -20.24
N ASP A 52 -24.85 14.37 -19.74
CA ASP A 52 -23.40 14.37 -19.56
C ASP A 52 -22.67 14.35 -20.91
N LEU A 53 -23.10 13.53 -21.85
CA LEU A 53 -22.53 13.52 -23.21
C LEU A 53 -22.70 14.88 -23.91
N GLN A 54 -23.84 15.53 -23.74
CA GLN A 54 -24.08 16.89 -24.26
C GLN A 54 -23.04 17.89 -23.71
N LYS A 55 -22.77 17.84 -22.40
CA LYS A 55 -21.74 18.68 -21.76
C LYS A 55 -20.33 18.29 -22.21
N ASP A 56 -20.03 17.01 -22.33
CA ASP A 56 -18.74 16.50 -22.78
C ASP A 56 -18.43 16.99 -24.21
N ILE A 57 -19.39 16.90 -25.14
CA ILE A 57 -19.25 17.45 -26.50
C ILE A 57 -19.04 18.97 -26.45
N LYS A 58 -19.77 19.71 -25.60
CA LYS A 58 -19.54 21.16 -25.43
C LYS A 58 -18.15 21.47 -24.88
N ILE A 59 -17.67 20.69 -23.92
CA ILE A 59 -16.34 20.86 -23.34
C ILE A 59 -15.27 20.61 -24.41
N VAL A 60 -15.44 19.66 -25.32
CA VAL A 60 -14.47 19.39 -26.40
C VAL A 60 -14.59 20.39 -27.55
N THR A 61 -15.80 20.75 -27.97
CA THR A 61 -16.04 21.46 -29.25
C THR A 61 -16.39 22.93 -29.10
N GLY A 62 -16.76 23.37 -27.89
CA GLY A 62 -17.34 24.69 -27.63
C GLY A 62 -18.81 24.83 -28.07
N SER A 63 -19.37 23.86 -28.79
CA SER A 63 -20.75 23.88 -29.29
C SER A 63 -21.63 22.91 -28.50
N MET A 64 -22.83 23.36 -28.10
CA MET A 64 -23.78 22.53 -27.38
C MET A 64 -24.66 21.75 -28.37
N PRO A 65 -24.64 20.40 -28.37
CA PRO A 65 -25.58 19.60 -29.16
C PRO A 65 -27.03 19.88 -28.75
N THR A 66 -27.95 19.90 -29.72
CA THR A 66 -29.39 19.87 -29.42
C THR A 66 -29.81 18.43 -29.09
N ILE A 67 -30.52 18.26 -27.96
CA ILE A 67 -31.17 17.00 -27.61
C ILE A 67 -32.59 17.04 -28.17
N ILE A 68 -32.97 15.98 -28.89
CA ILE A 68 -34.29 15.81 -29.50
C ILE A 68 -34.92 14.50 -29.05
N HIS A 69 -36.24 14.48 -29.03
CA HIS A 69 -37.03 13.34 -28.54
C HIS A 69 -37.94 12.71 -29.61
N SER A 70 -38.05 13.36 -30.78
CA SER A 70 -38.79 12.83 -31.93
C SER A 70 -37.85 12.62 -33.11
N VAL A 71 -38.07 11.53 -33.84
CA VAL A 71 -37.33 11.16 -35.06
C VAL A 71 -37.54 12.21 -36.16
N ASP A 72 -38.65 12.95 -36.15
CA ASP A 72 -38.93 13.99 -37.14
C ASP A 72 -38.03 15.24 -37.01
N GLN A 73 -37.32 15.37 -35.88
CA GLN A 73 -36.46 16.51 -35.55
C GLN A 73 -34.97 16.21 -35.79
N VAL A 74 -34.63 15.03 -36.31
CA VAL A 74 -33.24 14.61 -36.58
C VAL A 74 -32.59 15.48 -37.65
N SER A 75 -31.27 15.67 -37.53
CA SER A 75 -30.47 16.41 -38.50
C SER A 75 -29.62 15.47 -39.37
N GLU A 76 -28.93 16.03 -40.36
CA GLU A 76 -28.02 15.29 -41.24
C GLU A 76 -27.02 14.40 -40.49
N ASN A 77 -26.53 14.83 -39.32
CA ASN A 77 -25.63 14.05 -38.46
C ASN A 77 -26.26 13.88 -37.08
N THR A 78 -26.61 12.64 -36.71
CA THR A 78 -27.35 12.37 -35.48
C THR A 78 -26.72 11.25 -34.66
N ILE A 79 -26.56 11.46 -33.35
CA ILE A 79 -26.23 10.39 -32.39
C ILE A 79 -27.56 9.83 -31.89
N ILE A 80 -27.83 8.55 -32.14
CA ILE A 80 -29.08 7.85 -31.80
C ILE A 80 -28.81 6.98 -30.58
N ILE A 81 -29.50 7.23 -29.47
CA ILE A 81 -29.23 6.55 -28.19
C ILE A 81 -30.52 5.94 -27.67
N GLY A 82 -30.47 4.65 -27.30
CA GLY A 82 -31.56 3.97 -26.63
C GLY A 82 -31.24 2.51 -26.34
N THR A 83 -32.16 1.85 -25.66
CA THR A 83 -32.13 0.38 -25.53
C THR A 83 -32.51 -0.28 -26.86
N ILE A 84 -32.26 -1.59 -27.01
CA ILE A 84 -32.67 -2.35 -28.21
C ILE A 84 -34.20 -2.33 -28.42
N HIS A 85 -34.98 -2.01 -27.38
CA HIS A 85 -36.43 -1.85 -27.45
C HIS A 85 -36.89 -0.46 -27.89
N ASN A 86 -35.97 0.48 -28.07
CA ASN A 86 -36.29 1.81 -28.60
C ASN A 86 -36.94 1.68 -30.00
N PRO A 87 -38.12 2.28 -30.24
CA PRO A 87 -38.84 2.10 -31.50
C PRO A 87 -38.02 2.48 -32.74
N PHE A 88 -37.19 3.51 -32.66
CA PHE A 88 -36.37 3.90 -33.80
C PHE A 88 -35.19 2.94 -34.02
N ILE A 89 -34.56 2.45 -32.95
CA ILE A 89 -33.52 1.42 -33.05
C ILE A 89 -34.10 0.11 -33.61
N GLN A 90 -35.30 -0.29 -33.21
CA GLN A 90 -36.00 -1.45 -33.78
C GLN A 90 -36.27 -1.28 -35.28
N GLN A 91 -36.63 -0.07 -35.74
CA GLN A 91 -36.78 0.19 -37.17
C GLN A 91 -35.45 0.05 -37.93
N LEU A 92 -34.33 0.48 -37.34
CA LEU A 92 -33.00 0.30 -37.94
C LEU A 92 -32.60 -1.19 -37.98
N ASP A 93 -32.92 -1.94 -36.93
CA ASP A 93 -32.67 -3.37 -36.86
C ASP A 93 -33.51 -4.17 -37.88
N GLN A 94 -34.80 -3.85 -38.02
CA GLN A 94 -35.70 -4.45 -39.02
C GLN A 94 -35.24 -4.22 -40.46
N LYS A 95 -34.52 -3.11 -40.73
CA LYS A 95 -33.88 -2.83 -42.02
C LYS A 95 -32.56 -3.59 -42.24
N GLY A 96 -32.13 -4.40 -41.27
CA GLY A 96 -30.86 -5.13 -41.31
C GLY A 96 -29.63 -4.26 -41.09
N LEU A 97 -29.78 -3.04 -40.56
CA LEU A 97 -28.66 -2.11 -40.36
C LEU A 97 -27.88 -2.38 -39.07
N LEU A 98 -28.46 -3.14 -38.13
CA LEU A 98 -27.90 -3.45 -36.81
C LEU A 98 -27.71 -4.96 -36.58
N ASN A 99 -27.40 -5.74 -37.62
CA ASN A 99 -27.24 -7.21 -37.52
C ASN A 99 -26.26 -7.65 -36.41
N GLU A 100 -25.27 -6.82 -36.06
CA GLU A 100 -24.31 -7.05 -34.97
C GLU A 100 -24.94 -6.96 -33.57
N ALA A 101 -26.12 -6.37 -33.43
CA ALA A 101 -26.90 -6.34 -32.19
C ALA A 101 -27.82 -7.57 -32.02
N LYS A 102 -27.78 -8.54 -32.94
CA LYS A 102 -28.64 -9.73 -32.84
C LYS A 102 -28.36 -10.50 -31.53
N GLY A 103 -29.41 -10.71 -30.74
CA GLY A 103 -29.34 -11.41 -29.45
C GLY A 103 -28.82 -10.55 -28.28
N ILE A 104 -28.62 -9.25 -28.49
CA ILE A 104 -28.17 -8.31 -27.44
C ILE A 104 -29.12 -8.27 -26.24
N ASP A 105 -30.41 -8.53 -26.44
CA ASP A 105 -31.44 -8.63 -25.41
C ASP A 105 -31.20 -9.77 -24.41
N ASN A 106 -30.38 -10.77 -24.78
CA ASN A 106 -29.97 -11.86 -23.90
C ASN A 106 -28.68 -11.56 -23.12
N LEU A 107 -28.06 -10.40 -23.37
CA LEU A 107 -26.83 -9.98 -22.71
C LEU A 107 -27.12 -8.97 -21.61
N LYS A 108 -26.33 -9.00 -20.54
CA LYS A 108 -26.38 -7.99 -19.47
C LYS A 108 -25.44 -6.84 -19.77
N GLN A 109 -25.89 -5.62 -19.48
CA GLN A 109 -25.06 -4.42 -19.42
C GLN A 109 -24.21 -4.18 -20.68
N SER A 110 -24.70 -4.64 -21.83
CA SER A 110 -23.98 -4.67 -23.10
C SER A 110 -24.48 -3.57 -24.02
N PHE A 111 -23.66 -3.16 -24.99
CA PHE A 111 -24.09 -2.21 -26.02
C PHE A 111 -23.42 -2.48 -27.36
N LEU A 112 -24.13 -2.15 -28.43
CA LEU A 112 -23.55 -1.92 -29.75
C LEU A 112 -23.27 -0.42 -29.89
N LEU A 113 -22.07 -0.05 -30.31
CA LEU A 113 -21.79 1.25 -30.93
C LEU A 113 -21.57 1.00 -32.42
N LYS A 114 -22.26 1.74 -33.30
CA LYS A 114 -22.09 1.59 -34.76
C LYS A 114 -22.35 2.91 -35.50
N SER A 115 -21.47 3.26 -36.44
CA SER A 115 -21.77 4.33 -37.41
C SER A 115 -22.54 3.79 -38.62
N LEU A 116 -23.57 4.52 -39.06
CA LEU A 116 -24.38 4.20 -40.24
C LEU A 116 -24.40 5.38 -41.22
N GLU A 117 -24.44 5.09 -42.52
CA GLU A 117 -24.67 6.07 -43.58
C GLU A 117 -26.09 5.91 -44.12
N ASN A 118 -26.76 7.04 -44.34
CA ASN A 118 -28.13 7.15 -44.86
C ASN A 118 -29.15 6.18 -44.21
N PRO A 119 -29.21 6.06 -42.86
CA PRO A 119 -30.13 5.11 -42.19
C PRO A 119 -31.62 5.48 -42.33
N SER A 120 -31.90 6.75 -42.64
CA SER A 120 -33.24 7.27 -42.97
C SER A 120 -33.13 8.47 -43.91
N GLU A 121 -34.24 8.90 -44.48
CA GLU A 121 -34.30 9.99 -45.47
C GLU A 121 -33.68 11.31 -44.96
N ASN A 122 -33.85 11.61 -43.67
CA ASN A 122 -33.40 12.86 -43.04
C ASN A 122 -32.02 12.75 -42.35
N ILE A 123 -31.43 11.55 -42.27
CA ILE A 123 -30.16 11.31 -41.58
C ILE A 123 -29.12 10.85 -42.60
N LYS A 124 -28.08 11.66 -42.82
CA LYS A 124 -26.96 11.31 -43.69
C LYS A 124 -25.94 10.42 -42.98
N ASN A 125 -25.62 10.73 -41.73
CA ASN A 125 -24.74 9.93 -40.88
C ASN A 125 -25.38 9.74 -39.51
N ALA A 126 -25.39 8.51 -39.00
CA ALA A 126 -25.76 8.23 -37.62
C ALA A 126 -24.63 7.57 -36.83
N LEU A 127 -24.55 7.86 -35.54
CA LEU A 127 -23.83 7.05 -34.56
C LEU A 127 -24.84 6.45 -33.62
N VAL A 128 -25.05 5.14 -33.70
CA VAL A 128 -26.07 4.42 -32.93
C VAL A 128 -25.44 3.79 -31.70
N VAL A 129 -26.03 4.05 -30.53
CA VAL A 129 -25.85 3.28 -29.30
C VAL A 129 -27.12 2.48 -29.07
N ALA A 130 -27.02 1.16 -29.16
CA ALA A 130 -28.11 0.24 -28.83
C ALA A 130 -27.67 -0.60 -27.62
N GLY A 131 -28.24 -0.34 -26.44
CA GLY A 131 -27.94 -1.09 -25.23
C GLY A 131 -28.88 -2.28 -25.01
N SER A 132 -28.40 -3.33 -24.35
CA SER A 132 -29.26 -4.43 -23.89
C SER A 132 -30.21 -4.00 -22.78
N ASP A 133 -29.71 -3.13 -21.90
CA ASP A 133 -30.43 -2.53 -20.78
C ASP A 133 -30.00 -1.07 -20.55
N ALA A 134 -30.52 -0.45 -19.49
CA ALA A 134 -30.21 0.93 -19.14
C ALA A 134 -28.71 1.17 -18.89
N LEU A 135 -28.05 0.26 -18.17
CA LEU A 135 -26.62 0.40 -17.85
C LEU A 135 -25.75 0.19 -19.09
N GLY A 136 -26.07 -0.82 -19.91
CA GLY A 136 -25.40 -1.03 -21.20
C GLY A 136 -25.47 0.21 -22.08
N THR A 137 -26.65 0.82 -22.18
CA THR A 137 -26.84 2.08 -22.93
C THR A 137 -25.98 3.21 -22.34
N VAL A 138 -25.97 3.38 -21.01
CA VAL A 138 -25.13 4.37 -20.32
C VAL A 138 -23.64 4.15 -20.58
N TYR A 139 -23.16 2.90 -20.60
CA TYR A 139 -21.77 2.61 -20.93
C TYR A 139 -21.43 2.95 -22.39
N GLY A 140 -22.36 2.72 -23.32
CA GLY A 140 -22.22 3.16 -24.71
C GLY A 140 -22.16 4.69 -24.86
N ILE A 141 -22.89 5.43 -24.02
CA ILE A 141 -22.79 6.90 -23.96
C ILE A 141 -21.40 7.33 -23.49
N TYR A 142 -20.88 6.77 -22.39
CA TYR A 142 -19.55 7.13 -21.89
C TYR A 142 -18.41 6.60 -22.77
N GLU A 143 -18.62 5.55 -23.57
CA GLU A 143 -17.70 5.13 -24.63
C GLU A 143 -17.53 6.25 -25.68
N ILE A 144 -18.62 6.95 -26.05
CA ILE A 144 -18.52 8.12 -26.93
C ILE A 144 -17.72 9.24 -26.25
N SER A 145 -17.99 9.53 -24.97
CA SER A 145 -17.23 10.51 -24.19
C SER A 145 -15.73 10.20 -24.17
N GLU A 146 -15.34 8.93 -23.95
CA GLU A 146 -13.94 8.50 -23.98
C GLU A 146 -13.34 8.72 -25.38
N LYS A 147 -14.04 8.29 -26.45
CA LYS A 147 -13.57 8.42 -27.84
C LYS A 147 -13.40 9.87 -28.31
N ILE A 148 -14.21 10.82 -27.81
CA ILE A 148 -14.01 12.25 -28.13
C ILE A 148 -12.84 12.88 -27.35
N GLY A 149 -12.38 12.21 -26.28
CA GLY A 149 -11.21 12.59 -25.49
C GLY A 149 -11.51 13.07 -24.07
N VAL A 150 -12.67 12.75 -23.50
CA VAL A 150 -13.00 13.06 -22.10
C VAL A 150 -12.62 11.88 -21.21
N SER A 151 -11.61 12.08 -20.36
CA SER A 151 -11.17 11.08 -19.38
C SER A 151 -12.24 10.85 -18.30
N PRO A 152 -12.38 9.62 -17.77
CA PRO A 152 -13.12 9.38 -16.52
C PRO A 152 -12.65 10.26 -15.36
N LEU A 153 -11.39 10.70 -15.37
CA LEU A 153 -10.78 11.55 -14.34
C LEU A 153 -10.82 13.04 -14.64
N TYR A 154 -11.60 13.50 -15.64
CA TYR A 154 -11.64 14.92 -16.01
C TYR A 154 -11.94 15.85 -14.83
N TRP A 155 -12.75 15.37 -13.88
CA TRP A 155 -13.06 16.07 -12.65
C TRP A 155 -12.21 15.60 -11.46
N TRP A 156 -12.01 14.30 -11.29
CA TRP A 156 -11.34 13.73 -10.12
C TRP A 156 -9.82 13.94 -10.09
N ALA A 157 -9.18 14.18 -11.24
CA ALA A 157 -7.75 14.51 -11.34
C ALA A 157 -7.48 15.70 -12.27
N ASP A 158 -8.50 16.54 -12.49
CA ASP A 158 -8.42 17.76 -13.32
C ASP A 158 -7.92 17.53 -14.75
N VAL A 159 -8.07 16.31 -15.29
CA VAL A 159 -7.65 15.99 -16.66
C VAL A 159 -8.43 16.85 -17.65
N VAL A 160 -7.75 17.76 -18.35
CA VAL A 160 -8.40 18.73 -19.23
C VAL A 160 -8.64 18.11 -20.61
N PRO A 161 -9.90 17.94 -21.05
CA PRO A 161 -10.17 17.48 -22.41
C PRO A 161 -9.71 18.51 -23.44
N GLN A 162 -9.07 18.05 -24.51
CA GLN A 162 -8.60 18.94 -25.56
C GLN A 162 -9.72 19.61 -26.33
N LYS A 163 -9.55 20.91 -26.58
CA LYS A 163 -10.43 21.66 -27.47
C LYS A 163 -10.17 21.26 -28.91
N LYS A 164 -11.22 20.89 -29.64
CA LYS A 164 -11.14 20.42 -31.02
C LYS A 164 -12.13 21.18 -31.91
N ASN A 165 -11.61 21.83 -32.94
CA ASN A 165 -12.44 22.50 -33.97
C ASN A 165 -13.06 21.52 -34.98
N LYS A 166 -12.67 20.24 -34.90
CA LYS A 166 -13.17 19.14 -35.73
C LYS A 166 -13.06 17.84 -34.94
N VAL A 167 -14.17 17.11 -34.81
CA VAL A 167 -14.26 15.80 -34.17
C VAL A 167 -14.93 14.85 -35.14
N ILE A 168 -14.13 13.95 -35.71
CA ILE A 168 -14.59 12.83 -36.53
C ILE A 168 -14.18 11.56 -35.81
N LEU A 169 -15.15 10.76 -35.38
CA LEU A 169 -14.89 9.46 -34.79
C LEU A 169 -14.66 8.45 -35.91
N LYS A 170 -13.49 7.84 -35.92
CA LYS A 170 -13.16 6.68 -36.76
C LYS A 170 -13.39 5.41 -35.95
N ASP A 171 -13.58 4.28 -36.62
CA ASP A 171 -13.70 2.96 -35.97
C ASP A 171 -14.84 2.90 -34.93
N CYS A 172 -16.03 3.35 -35.35
CA CYS A 172 -17.22 3.45 -34.51
C CYS A 172 -17.94 2.11 -34.29
N LEU A 173 -17.30 0.96 -34.49
CA LEU A 173 -17.90 -0.36 -34.23
C LEU A 173 -17.38 -0.93 -32.91
N VAL A 174 -18.26 -1.01 -31.91
CA VAL A 174 -18.03 -1.76 -30.66
C VAL A 174 -19.09 -2.83 -30.57
N LEU A 175 -18.68 -4.09 -30.58
CA LEU A 175 -19.60 -5.23 -30.54
C LEU A 175 -20.16 -5.44 -29.13
N PRO A 176 -21.43 -5.86 -28.99
CA PRO A 176 -21.99 -6.23 -27.70
C PRO A 176 -21.17 -7.36 -27.06
N LYS A 177 -20.77 -7.14 -25.81
CA LYS A 177 -20.07 -8.10 -24.96
C LYS A 177 -20.48 -7.87 -23.52
N GLU A 178 -20.84 -8.94 -22.81
CA GLU A 178 -21.08 -8.85 -21.37
C GLU A 178 -19.79 -8.47 -20.64
N PRO A 179 -19.88 -7.64 -19.59
CA PRO A 179 -18.76 -7.41 -18.71
C PRO A 179 -18.23 -8.72 -18.12
N SER A 180 -16.91 -8.80 -17.96
CA SER A 180 -16.24 -9.98 -17.36
C SER A 180 -16.71 -10.25 -15.94
N VAL A 181 -17.14 -9.20 -15.23
CA VAL A 181 -17.68 -9.25 -13.87
C VAL A 181 -18.99 -8.49 -13.77
N GLU A 182 -20.05 -9.13 -13.29
CA GLU A 182 -21.41 -8.58 -13.28
C GLU A 182 -21.58 -7.39 -12.31
N TYR A 183 -21.18 -7.55 -11.06
CA TYR A 183 -21.14 -6.48 -10.05
C TYR A 183 -19.70 -6.02 -9.86
N ARG A 184 -19.41 -4.76 -10.19
CA ARG A 184 -18.06 -4.20 -10.12
C ARG A 184 -18.11 -2.78 -9.58
N GLY A 185 -17.27 -2.49 -8.59
CA GLY A 185 -17.45 -1.28 -7.79
C GLY A 185 -16.34 -0.96 -6.81
N ILE A 186 -16.54 0.11 -6.06
CA ILE A 186 -15.60 0.58 -5.03
C ILE A 186 -16.19 0.47 -3.64
N PHE A 187 -15.31 0.34 -2.66
CA PHE A 187 -15.59 0.65 -1.27
C PHE A 187 -14.85 1.94 -0.90
N ILE A 188 -15.62 2.97 -0.54
CA ILE A 188 -15.08 4.16 0.11
C ILE A 188 -14.92 3.80 1.58
N ASN A 189 -13.68 3.75 2.05
CA ASN A 189 -13.31 3.38 3.42
C ASN A 189 -12.13 4.26 3.85
N ASP A 190 -11.79 4.25 5.14
CA ASP A 190 -10.68 5.04 5.67
C ASP A 190 -10.78 6.52 5.21
N GLU A 191 -12.03 7.01 5.12
CA GLU A 191 -12.42 8.15 4.28
C GLU A 191 -12.37 9.50 5.01
N GLU A 192 -11.57 9.62 6.07
CA GLU A 192 -11.53 10.84 6.85
C GLU A 192 -11.00 12.04 6.05
N ALA A 193 -10.13 11.82 5.05
CA ALA A 193 -9.64 12.88 4.17
C ALA A 193 -10.72 13.30 3.16
N LEU A 194 -11.46 12.35 2.58
CA LEU A 194 -12.62 12.60 1.72
C LEU A 194 -13.72 13.34 2.45
N THR A 195 -13.99 12.96 3.70
CA THR A 195 -14.95 13.63 4.57
C THR A 195 -14.50 15.07 4.85
N THR A 196 -13.23 15.27 5.23
CA THR A 196 -12.68 16.62 5.46
C THR A 196 -12.75 17.50 4.21
N TRP A 197 -12.41 16.93 3.06
CA TRP A 197 -12.49 17.63 1.78
C TRP A 197 -13.94 17.98 1.41
N SER A 198 -14.89 17.07 1.64
CA SER A 198 -16.31 17.31 1.43
C SER A 198 -16.83 18.47 2.29
N GLU A 199 -16.47 18.50 3.58
CA GLU A 199 -16.84 19.58 4.51
C GLU A 199 -16.35 20.96 4.04
N LYS A 200 -15.16 21.02 3.43
CA LYS A 200 -14.57 22.27 2.91
C LYS A 200 -15.16 22.72 1.57
N THR A 201 -15.66 21.79 0.77
CA THR A 201 -16.07 22.05 -0.63
C THR A 201 -17.58 22.07 -0.83
N SER A 202 -18.35 21.50 0.11
CA SER A 202 -19.81 21.47 0.10
C SER A 202 -20.38 22.59 1.00
N LYS A 203 -21.55 23.14 0.62
CA LYS A 203 -22.26 24.17 1.40
C LYS A 203 -23.43 23.62 2.23
N ASN A 204 -23.56 22.30 2.35
CA ASN A 204 -24.72 21.68 3.01
C ASN A 204 -24.66 21.85 4.53
N GLU A 205 -25.83 22.04 5.16
CA GLU A 205 -25.95 22.28 6.61
C GLU A 205 -25.63 21.04 7.46
N THR A 206 -25.52 19.86 6.84
CA THR A 206 -25.24 18.56 7.48
C THR A 206 -23.75 18.18 7.39
N ASN A 207 -22.88 19.07 7.88
CA ASN A 207 -21.41 19.03 7.72
C ASN A 207 -20.68 17.89 8.48
N THR A 208 -21.10 16.64 8.29
CA THR A 208 -20.47 15.46 8.94
C THR A 208 -20.26 14.28 7.99
N HIS A 209 -20.36 14.43 6.67
CA HIS A 209 -20.18 13.33 5.70
C HIS A 209 -19.72 13.77 4.31
N PRO A 210 -19.25 12.83 3.46
CA PRO A 210 -19.28 13.01 2.00
C PRO A 210 -20.71 13.37 1.55
N SER A 211 -20.91 14.60 1.10
CA SER A 211 -22.25 15.15 0.86
C SER A 211 -22.96 14.43 -0.30
N PRO A 212 -24.30 14.54 -0.42
CA PRO A 212 -25.01 14.01 -1.59
C PRO A 212 -24.49 14.49 -2.94
N GLU A 213 -23.91 15.69 -3.00
CA GLU A 213 -23.28 16.20 -4.22
C GLU A 213 -21.93 15.53 -4.51
N VAL A 214 -21.16 15.19 -3.47
CA VAL A 214 -19.95 14.36 -3.61
C VAL A 214 -20.33 12.97 -4.12
N TYR A 215 -21.35 12.33 -3.55
CA TYR A 215 -21.79 11.01 -4.02
C TYR A 215 -22.27 11.00 -5.48
N LYS A 216 -22.94 12.06 -5.97
CA LYS A 216 -23.26 12.18 -7.41
C LYS A 216 -22.00 12.18 -8.28
N ARG A 217 -20.91 12.83 -7.83
CA ARG A 217 -19.61 12.79 -8.53
C ARG A 217 -18.94 11.43 -8.47
N VAL A 218 -19.14 10.69 -7.38
CA VAL A 218 -18.70 9.29 -7.27
C VAL A 218 -19.49 8.42 -8.25
N PHE A 219 -20.82 8.54 -8.31
CA PHE A 219 -21.63 7.75 -9.23
C PHE A 219 -21.31 8.04 -10.70
N GLU A 220 -21.06 9.31 -11.06
CA GLU A 220 -20.57 9.67 -12.39
C GLU A 220 -19.21 9.00 -12.70
N LEU A 221 -18.26 9.04 -11.77
CA LEU A 221 -16.96 8.37 -11.92
C LEU A 221 -17.14 6.86 -12.14
N LEU A 222 -17.97 6.20 -11.32
CA LEU A 222 -18.24 4.77 -11.46
C LEU A 222 -18.79 4.44 -12.84
N LEU A 223 -19.80 5.15 -13.32
CA LEU A 223 -20.38 4.87 -14.64
C LEU A 223 -19.40 5.15 -15.79
N ARG A 224 -18.55 6.19 -15.68
CA ARG A 224 -17.47 6.46 -16.65
C ARG A 224 -16.40 5.37 -16.66
N LEU A 225 -16.15 4.72 -15.53
CA LEU A 225 -15.31 3.52 -15.40
C LEU A 225 -16.07 2.23 -15.75
N LYS A 226 -17.30 2.35 -16.26
CA LYS A 226 -18.22 1.25 -16.55
C LYS A 226 -18.52 0.37 -15.34
N ALA A 227 -18.50 0.91 -14.13
CA ALA A 227 -18.86 0.25 -12.87
C ALA A 227 -20.35 0.42 -12.52
N ASN A 228 -20.84 -0.34 -11.53
CA ASN A 228 -22.26 -0.33 -11.12
C ASN A 228 -22.51 -0.53 -9.62
N THR A 229 -21.48 -0.74 -8.80
CA THR A 229 -21.65 -1.10 -7.38
C THR A 229 -20.86 -0.15 -6.48
N ILE A 230 -21.37 0.13 -5.29
CA ILE A 230 -20.66 0.89 -4.25
C ILE A 230 -20.91 0.30 -2.87
N TRP A 231 -19.85 0.24 -2.05
CA TRP A 231 -19.96 0.28 -0.59
C TRP A 231 -19.61 1.71 -0.14
N PRO A 232 -20.56 2.45 0.45
CA PRO A 232 -20.35 3.85 0.82
C PRO A 232 -19.45 3.99 2.06
N GLY A 233 -19.00 5.22 2.34
CA GLY A 233 -18.27 5.56 3.57
C GLY A 233 -19.08 5.20 4.82
N MET A 234 -18.37 4.73 5.84
CA MET A 234 -18.94 4.12 7.03
C MET A 234 -18.22 4.44 8.36
N MET A 235 -17.10 5.15 8.33
CA MET A 235 -16.33 5.54 9.53
C MET A 235 -17.13 6.53 10.41
N LEU A 236 -16.94 6.61 11.75
CA LEU A 236 -17.78 7.47 12.61
C LEU A 236 -17.68 8.95 12.24
N ARG A 237 -16.53 9.38 11.72
CA ARG A 237 -16.39 10.76 11.26
C ARG A 237 -17.28 11.07 10.04
N SER A 238 -17.66 10.04 9.29
CA SER A 238 -18.64 10.16 8.22
C SER A 238 -20.04 9.81 8.76
N SER A 239 -21.04 10.62 8.46
CA SER A 239 -22.42 10.17 8.60
C SER A 239 -22.68 8.98 7.68
N TYR A 240 -23.45 8.03 8.18
CA TYR A 240 -23.91 6.90 7.38
C TYR A 240 -24.73 7.34 6.15
N PHE A 241 -24.62 6.54 5.08
CA PHE A 241 -25.15 6.84 3.75
C PHE A 241 -26.65 7.18 3.71
N PHE A 242 -27.46 6.66 4.65
CA PHE A 242 -28.90 6.86 4.71
C PHE A 242 -29.34 8.07 5.53
N GLU A 243 -28.42 8.80 6.17
CA GLU A 243 -28.75 9.88 7.12
C GLU A 243 -29.50 11.03 6.45
N ALA A 244 -28.97 11.56 5.34
CA ALA A 244 -29.55 12.72 4.66
C ALA A 244 -30.92 12.39 4.05
N LYS A 245 -31.98 13.04 4.56
CA LYS A 245 -33.36 12.87 4.09
C LYS A 245 -33.86 14.08 3.32
N ASP A 246 -34.71 13.84 2.32
CA ASP A 246 -35.52 14.90 1.72
C ASP A 246 -36.69 15.31 2.63
N LYS A 247 -37.47 16.31 2.20
CA LYS A 247 -38.63 16.83 2.94
C LYS A 247 -39.71 15.79 3.28
N ASN A 248 -39.71 14.64 2.60
CA ASN A 248 -40.66 13.55 2.81
C ASN A 248 -40.05 12.41 3.65
N GLY A 249 -38.83 12.57 4.17
CA GLY A 249 -38.12 11.54 4.92
C GLY A 249 -37.43 10.49 4.05
N ILE A 250 -37.36 10.68 2.72
CA ILE A 250 -36.73 9.70 1.82
C ILE A 250 -35.20 9.91 1.82
N PRO A 251 -34.40 8.85 2.02
CA PRO A 251 -32.94 8.93 1.92
C PRO A 251 -32.46 9.48 0.56
N ILE A 252 -31.72 10.59 0.57
CA ILE A 252 -31.28 11.29 -0.65
C ILE A 252 -30.23 10.47 -1.41
N ASN A 253 -29.25 9.91 -0.70
CA ASN A 253 -28.14 9.18 -1.33
C ASN A 253 -28.59 7.86 -1.99
N PRO A 254 -29.36 6.97 -1.33
CA PRO A 254 -29.96 5.81 -1.99
C PRO A 254 -30.85 6.15 -3.19
N LYS A 255 -31.62 7.23 -3.10
CA LYS A 255 -32.42 7.74 -4.21
C LYS A 255 -31.51 8.16 -5.39
N ASN A 256 -30.46 8.95 -5.13
CA ASN A 256 -29.49 9.34 -6.15
C ASN A 256 -28.80 8.12 -6.77
N ALA A 257 -28.41 7.12 -5.97
CA ALA A 257 -27.79 5.89 -6.47
C ALA A 257 -28.72 5.16 -7.46
N LYS A 258 -30.01 5.01 -7.11
CA LYS A 258 -31.03 4.42 -7.99
C LYS A 258 -31.22 5.21 -9.30
N GLU A 259 -31.24 6.55 -9.23
CA GLU A 259 -31.31 7.43 -10.40
C GLU A 259 -30.10 7.30 -11.34
N TYR A 260 -28.94 6.89 -10.82
CA TYR A 260 -27.75 6.57 -11.61
C TYR A 260 -27.68 5.10 -12.03
N GLY A 261 -28.51 4.22 -11.46
CA GLY A 261 -28.46 2.77 -11.67
C GLY A 261 -27.38 2.05 -10.85
N ILE A 262 -26.86 2.68 -9.80
CA ILE A 262 -25.84 2.11 -8.91
C ILE A 262 -26.50 1.22 -7.86
N TYR A 263 -25.93 0.03 -7.67
CA TYR A 263 -26.25 -0.88 -6.59
C TYR A 263 -25.46 -0.51 -5.33
N VAL A 264 -26.16 -0.39 -4.21
CA VAL A 264 -25.59 -0.04 -2.91
C VAL A 264 -25.48 -1.31 -2.08
N GLY A 265 -24.25 -1.72 -1.78
CA GLY A 265 -23.96 -2.77 -0.82
C GLY A 265 -23.46 -2.18 0.50
N ALA A 266 -23.00 -3.05 1.38
CA ALA A 266 -22.35 -2.68 2.62
C ALA A 266 -21.21 -3.66 2.92
N SER A 267 -20.23 -3.23 3.71
CA SER A 267 -19.07 -4.05 4.03
C SER A 267 -19.44 -5.28 4.87
N HIS A 268 -18.46 -6.15 5.05
CA HIS A 268 -18.57 -7.40 5.79
C HIS A 268 -18.95 -7.24 7.28
N CYS A 269 -18.85 -6.03 7.86
CA CYS A 269 -19.30 -5.73 9.21
C CYS A 269 -20.64 -4.96 9.29
N GLU A 270 -21.32 -4.74 8.15
CA GLU A 270 -22.53 -3.90 8.01
C GLU A 270 -23.75 -4.71 7.53
N GLN A 271 -24.12 -5.73 8.32
CA GLN A 271 -25.10 -6.72 7.87
C GLN A 271 -26.50 -6.11 7.70
N MET A 272 -27.22 -6.61 6.70
CA MET A 272 -28.54 -6.11 6.28
C MET A 272 -28.55 -4.62 5.86
N GLY A 273 -27.41 -4.09 5.40
CA GLY A 273 -27.31 -2.72 4.87
C GLY A 273 -27.30 -1.64 5.95
N ARG A 274 -26.86 -1.99 7.17
CA ARG A 274 -26.77 -1.12 8.33
C ARG A 274 -25.31 -0.76 8.62
N ASN A 275 -24.99 0.53 8.69
CA ASN A 275 -23.71 0.99 9.21
C ASN A 275 -23.71 0.81 10.74
N ASN A 276 -23.26 -0.35 11.20
CA ASN A 276 -23.26 -0.67 12.62
C ASN A 276 -22.32 0.20 13.45
N TYR A 277 -21.37 0.90 12.84
CA TYR A 277 -20.43 1.74 13.57
C TYR A 277 -21.10 3.00 14.10
N ASP A 278 -21.77 3.72 13.22
CA ASP A 278 -22.43 4.99 13.55
C ASP A 278 -23.92 4.80 13.95
N GLU A 279 -24.65 3.87 13.33
CA GLU A 279 -26.11 3.74 13.52
C GLU A 279 -26.50 2.95 14.79
N TRP A 280 -25.75 1.90 15.17
CA TRP A 280 -26.22 0.93 16.19
C TRP A 280 -26.44 1.55 17.56
N TYR A 281 -25.44 2.23 18.12
CA TYR A 281 -25.52 2.71 19.52
C TYR A 281 -26.59 3.79 19.71
N PRO A 282 -26.68 4.84 18.87
CA PRO A 282 -27.77 5.81 18.96
C PRO A 282 -29.15 5.17 18.82
N TRP A 283 -29.31 4.24 17.87
CA TRP A 283 -30.57 3.52 17.68
C TRP A 283 -30.91 2.64 18.90
N ALA A 284 -29.93 1.89 19.41
CA ALA A 284 -30.05 1.01 20.56
C ALA A 284 -30.48 1.79 21.83
N GLU A 285 -29.88 2.95 22.07
CA GLU A 285 -30.25 3.82 23.19
C GLU A 285 -31.70 4.30 23.06
N ALA A 286 -32.13 4.71 21.86
CA ALA A 286 -33.49 5.15 21.59
C ALA A 286 -34.54 4.04 21.78
N HIS A 287 -34.13 2.77 21.70
CA HIS A 287 -35.00 1.59 21.80
C HIS A 287 -34.71 0.72 23.04
N LYS A 288 -34.03 1.26 24.05
CA LYS A 288 -33.53 0.50 25.22
C LYS A 288 -34.60 -0.18 26.09
N ASP A 289 -35.85 0.25 25.95
CA ASP A 289 -37.02 -0.28 26.68
C ASP A 289 -37.96 -1.12 25.76
N MET A 290 -37.51 -1.46 24.55
CA MET A 290 -38.28 -2.21 23.54
C MET A 290 -37.67 -3.59 23.24
N PHE A 291 -38.40 -4.45 22.52
CA PHE A 291 -37.90 -5.74 21.97
C PHE A 291 -37.22 -6.68 22.98
N ASP A 292 -37.73 -6.68 24.23
CA ASP A 292 -37.20 -7.39 25.40
C ASP A 292 -35.83 -6.90 25.93
N ALA A 293 -35.31 -5.78 25.41
CA ALA A 293 -34.13 -5.13 25.96
C ALA A 293 -34.44 -4.57 27.37
N LYS A 294 -33.49 -4.75 28.30
CA LYS A 294 -33.55 -4.20 29.66
C LYS A 294 -32.36 -3.25 29.85
N GLY A 295 -32.48 -2.04 29.31
CA GLY A 295 -31.38 -1.07 29.21
C GLY A 295 -30.70 -1.12 27.84
N VAL A 296 -29.61 -0.37 27.67
CA VAL A 296 -28.95 -0.21 26.36
C VAL A 296 -28.48 -1.57 25.82
N PRO A 297 -29.04 -2.04 24.70
CA PRO A 297 -28.76 -3.38 24.21
C PRO A 297 -27.34 -3.50 23.65
N VAL A 298 -26.68 -4.62 23.97
CA VAL A 298 -25.34 -4.98 23.48
C VAL A 298 -25.44 -5.62 22.09
N TRP A 299 -24.52 -5.27 21.19
CA TRP A 299 -24.36 -5.93 19.88
C TRP A 299 -23.81 -7.35 20.05
N ASP A 300 -24.70 -8.28 20.40
CA ASP A 300 -24.46 -9.71 20.52
C ASP A 300 -25.78 -10.46 20.30
N TYR A 301 -25.86 -11.27 19.25
CA TYR A 301 -27.08 -11.98 18.88
C TYR A 301 -27.47 -13.06 19.90
N THR A 302 -26.54 -13.55 20.72
CA THR A 302 -26.84 -14.47 21.82
C THR A 302 -27.47 -13.77 23.03
N VAL A 303 -27.40 -12.44 23.08
CA VAL A 303 -27.93 -11.61 24.15
C VAL A 303 -29.23 -10.93 23.71
N ASN A 304 -29.24 -10.25 22.56
CA ASN A 304 -30.33 -9.37 22.11
C ASN A 304 -30.84 -9.70 20.69
N PRO A 305 -31.26 -10.95 20.39
CA PRO A 305 -31.64 -11.33 19.03
C PRO A 305 -32.82 -10.50 18.49
N LYS A 306 -33.85 -10.29 19.30
CA LYS A 306 -35.05 -9.52 18.88
C LYS A 306 -34.75 -8.05 18.58
N THR A 307 -33.90 -7.43 19.38
CA THR A 307 -33.49 -6.03 19.18
C THR A 307 -32.68 -5.87 17.90
N ILE A 308 -31.71 -6.76 17.66
CA ILE A 308 -30.88 -6.75 16.44
C ILE A 308 -31.76 -7.01 15.20
N GLU A 309 -32.70 -7.95 15.29
CA GLU A 309 -33.67 -8.20 14.22
C GLU A 309 -34.57 -6.99 13.93
N ALA A 310 -35.07 -6.29 14.96
CA ALA A 310 -35.88 -5.09 14.75
C ALA A 310 -35.08 -3.98 14.04
N TYR A 311 -33.83 -3.80 14.45
CA TYR A 311 -32.91 -2.86 13.81
C TYR A 311 -32.67 -3.21 12.33
N TRP A 312 -32.46 -4.48 11.99
CA TRP A 312 -32.34 -4.92 10.59
C TRP A 312 -33.65 -4.74 9.82
N GLN A 313 -34.79 -5.10 10.41
CA GLN A 313 -36.10 -5.01 9.75
C GLN A 313 -36.42 -3.58 9.31
N GLU A 314 -36.15 -2.60 10.17
CA GLU A 314 -36.40 -1.19 9.85
C GLU A 314 -35.59 -0.72 8.62
N ARG A 315 -34.35 -1.18 8.44
CA ARG A 315 -33.59 -0.87 7.22
C ARG A 315 -34.12 -1.62 6.00
N LEU A 316 -34.57 -2.87 6.13
CA LEU A 316 -35.23 -3.56 5.02
C LEU A 316 -36.47 -2.80 4.55
N ASP A 317 -37.30 -2.33 5.48
CA ASP A 317 -38.51 -1.58 5.17
C ASP A 317 -38.19 -0.20 4.56
N GLU A 318 -37.16 0.49 5.07
CA GLU A 318 -36.69 1.78 4.57
C GLU A 318 -36.06 1.68 3.17
N SER A 319 -35.40 0.55 2.85
CA SER A 319 -34.58 0.41 1.64
C SER A 319 -35.21 -0.42 0.52
N LYS A 320 -36.42 -0.96 0.72
CA LYS A 320 -37.11 -1.87 -0.20
C LYS A 320 -37.30 -1.33 -1.63
N ASP A 321 -37.32 -0.02 -1.80
CA ASP A 321 -37.53 0.65 -3.08
C ASP A 321 -36.19 1.07 -3.75
N PHE A 322 -35.03 0.73 -3.20
CA PHE A 322 -33.70 1.06 -3.74
C PHE A 322 -32.95 -0.16 -4.27
N ASN A 323 -31.87 0.08 -5.02
CA ASN A 323 -31.02 -0.96 -5.59
C ASN A 323 -30.03 -1.47 -4.53
N MET A 324 -30.47 -2.34 -3.63
CA MET A 324 -29.65 -2.84 -2.51
C MET A 324 -29.01 -4.20 -2.80
N ILE A 325 -27.85 -4.43 -2.19
CA ILE A 325 -27.20 -5.74 -2.05
C ILE A 325 -26.99 -5.99 -0.56
N TYR A 326 -27.62 -7.02 0.00
CA TYR A 326 -27.60 -7.25 1.44
C TYR A 326 -26.48 -8.19 1.87
N THR A 327 -25.66 -7.73 2.80
CA THR A 327 -24.62 -8.54 3.44
C THR A 327 -25.23 -9.40 4.55
N LEU A 328 -25.03 -10.73 4.44
CA LEU A 328 -25.52 -11.71 5.40
C LEU A 328 -24.47 -12.09 6.46
N GLY A 329 -24.93 -12.71 7.54
CA GLY A 329 -24.13 -13.15 8.68
C GLY A 329 -24.15 -12.14 9.84
N ILE A 330 -23.17 -12.22 10.73
CA ILE A 330 -22.95 -11.20 11.77
C ILE A 330 -21.47 -11.15 12.17
N ARG A 331 -20.94 -9.93 12.25
CA ARG A 331 -19.64 -9.59 12.86
C ARG A 331 -19.84 -8.53 13.93
N GLY A 332 -18.82 -8.23 14.70
CA GLY A 332 -18.85 -7.12 15.64
C GLY A 332 -18.80 -5.76 14.93
N VAL A 333 -19.13 -4.70 15.67
CA VAL A 333 -19.07 -3.31 15.19
C VAL A 333 -17.64 -2.92 14.79
N HIS A 334 -17.46 -2.20 13.68
CA HIS A 334 -16.18 -1.65 13.17
C HIS A 334 -15.06 -2.70 13.07
N ASP A 335 -15.21 -3.62 12.10
CA ASP A 335 -14.29 -4.70 11.75
C ASP A 335 -13.93 -5.73 12.84
N SER A 336 -14.63 -5.63 13.95
CA SER A 336 -14.27 -6.35 15.15
C SER A 336 -14.96 -7.73 15.17
N PRO A 337 -14.31 -8.84 15.56
CA PRO A 337 -14.93 -10.17 15.51
C PRO A 337 -16.26 -10.30 16.25
N PHE A 338 -17.13 -11.17 15.71
CA PHE A 338 -18.47 -11.46 16.24
C PHE A 338 -18.46 -11.89 17.71
N ARG A 339 -19.42 -11.39 18.49
CA ARG A 339 -19.58 -11.68 19.93
C ARG A 339 -20.57 -12.83 20.15
N TYR A 340 -20.37 -13.56 21.25
CA TYR A 340 -21.12 -14.78 21.58
C TYR A 340 -21.08 -15.04 23.09
N GLU A 341 -21.29 -14.00 23.90
CA GLU A 341 -21.12 -14.02 25.36
C GLU A 341 -21.99 -15.10 26.04
N ASN A 342 -23.22 -15.30 25.56
CA ASN A 342 -24.15 -16.29 26.11
C ASN A 342 -24.08 -17.66 25.40
N LEU A 343 -23.13 -17.87 24.49
CA LEU A 343 -22.97 -19.17 23.82
C LEU A 343 -22.33 -20.19 24.77
N LYS A 344 -23.12 -21.14 25.25
CA LYS A 344 -22.63 -22.27 26.06
C LYS A 344 -21.66 -23.12 25.24
N ASN A 345 -20.48 -23.40 25.80
CA ASN A 345 -19.42 -24.19 25.16
C ASN A 345 -19.08 -23.67 23.75
N PRO A 346 -18.38 -22.53 23.62
CA PRO A 346 -18.14 -21.85 22.33
C PRO A 346 -17.07 -22.54 21.47
N THR A 347 -17.25 -23.85 21.21
CA THR A 347 -16.49 -24.63 20.24
C THR A 347 -16.73 -24.08 18.83
N LEU A 348 -15.84 -24.41 17.90
CA LEU A 348 -15.99 -24.08 16.49
C LEU A 348 -17.37 -24.50 15.95
N GLU A 349 -17.81 -25.72 16.23
CA GLU A 349 -19.11 -26.25 15.79
C GLU A 349 -20.29 -25.40 16.29
N ASN A 350 -20.29 -25.00 17.57
CA ASN A 350 -21.38 -24.20 18.14
C ASN A 350 -21.40 -22.76 17.59
N LYS A 351 -20.21 -22.22 17.27
CA LYS A 351 -20.09 -20.93 16.58
C LYS A 351 -20.63 -20.98 15.15
N VAL A 352 -20.34 -22.05 14.41
CA VAL A 352 -20.92 -22.28 13.07
C VAL A 352 -22.44 -22.36 13.16
N LYS A 353 -22.99 -23.13 14.09
CA LYS A 353 -24.45 -23.24 14.28
C LYS A 353 -25.11 -21.90 14.61
N LEU A 354 -24.48 -21.08 15.45
CA LEU A 354 -24.97 -19.75 15.77
C LEU A 354 -25.02 -18.86 14.52
N LEU A 355 -23.94 -18.80 13.75
CA LEU A 355 -23.89 -17.97 12.55
C LEU A 355 -24.84 -18.49 11.46
N GLN A 356 -25.02 -19.81 11.32
CA GLN A 356 -26.05 -20.39 10.45
C GLN A 356 -27.45 -19.92 10.86
N THR A 357 -27.76 -19.95 12.16
CA THR A 357 -29.06 -19.49 12.68
C THR A 357 -29.33 -18.03 12.34
N VAL A 358 -28.30 -17.18 12.42
CA VAL A 358 -28.40 -15.75 12.05
C VAL A 358 -28.70 -15.60 10.55
N ILE A 359 -27.98 -16.33 9.68
CA ILE A 359 -28.20 -16.30 8.23
C ILE A 359 -29.63 -16.74 7.90
N ASP A 360 -30.07 -17.87 8.45
CA ASP A 360 -31.42 -18.41 8.23
C ASP A 360 -32.50 -17.40 8.65
N ARG A 361 -32.26 -16.67 9.75
CA ARG A 361 -33.17 -15.63 10.22
C ARG A 361 -33.23 -14.42 9.29
N GLN A 362 -32.07 -13.93 8.84
CA GLN A 362 -31.98 -12.83 7.89
C GLN A 362 -32.71 -13.16 6.57
N ARG A 363 -32.57 -14.39 6.09
CA ARG A 363 -33.29 -14.92 4.91
C ARG A 363 -34.81 -14.87 5.09
N ALA A 364 -35.30 -15.28 6.27
CA ALA A 364 -36.72 -15.22 6.59
C ALA A 364 -37.26 -13.77 6.63
N MET A 365 -36.45 -12.82 7.10
CA MET A 365 -36.80 -11.40 7.09
C MET A 365 -36.86 -10.84 5.67
N ILE A 366 -35.88 -11.15 4.82
CA ILE A 366 -35.88 -10.78 3.40
C ILE A 366 -37.14 -11.32 2.71
N LYS A 367 -37.46 -12.59 2.91
CA LYS A 367 -38.69 -13.20 2.38
C LYS A 367 -39.95 -12.46 2.84
N THR A 368 -39.98 -12.00 4.08
CA THR A 368 -41.14 -11.27 4.63
C THR A 368 -41.31 -9.90 3.97
N THR A 369 -40.21 -9.16 3.74
CA THR A 369 -40.26 -7.82 3.12
C THR A 369 -40.44 -7.87 1.60
N PHE A 370 -39.79 -8.81 0.91
CA PHE A 370 -39.70 -8.85 -0.55
C PHE A 370 -40.51 -9.98 -1.22
N GLY A 371 -41.10 -10.88 -0.44
CA GLY A 371 -41.96 -11.97 -0.92
C GLY A 371 -41.25 -13.30 -1.16
N SER A 372 -39.95 -13.29 -1.50
CA SER A 372 -39.11 -14.49 -1.56
C SER A 372 -37.74 -14.22 -0.93
N GLU A 373 -37.06 -15.28 -0.51
CA GLU A 373 -35.76 -15.19 0.14
C GLU A 373 -34.63 -14.80 -0.83
N ASP A 374 -34.81 -15.04 -2.12
CA ASP A 374 -33.89 -14.74 -3.23
C ASP A 374 -34.28 -13.49 -4.04
N ALA A 375 -35.28 -12.72 -3.59
CA ALA A 375 -35.82 -11.56 -4.31
C ALA A 375 -34.81 -10.41 -4.51
N VAL A 376 -33.74 -10.38 -3.71
CA VAL A 376 -32.72 -9.33 -3.70
C VAL A 376 -31.32 -9.95 -3.67
N PRO A 377 -30.32 -9.32 -4.33
CA PRO A 377 -28.94 -9.80 -4.29
C PRO A 377 -28.39 -9.83 -2.87
N GLN A 378 -27.71 -10.92 -2.53
CA GLN A 378 -27.14 -11.15 -1.21
C GLN A 378 -25.69 -11.58 -1.32
N VAL A 379 -24.86 -11.14 -0.37
CA VAL A 379 -23.45 -11.50 -0.30
C VAL A 379 -23.10 -12.09 1.06
N PHE A 380 -22.22 -13.08 1.06
CA PHE A 380 -21.51 -13.54 2.26
C PHE A 380 -20.01 -13.36 2.06
N ILE A 381 -19.36 -12.72 3.04
CA ILE A 381 -17.94 -12.35 2.97
C ILE A 381 -17.19 -13.07 4.11
N PRO A 382 -16.46 -14.16 3.83
CA PRO A 382 -15.64 -14.86 4.84
C PRO A 382 -14.36 -14.06 5.20
N TYR A 383 -14.52 -12.87 5.77
CA TYR A 383 -13.43 -12.02 6.23
C TYR A 383 -12.90 -12.46 7.61
N GLU A 384 -11.58 -12.62 7.71
CA GLU A 384 -10.87 -12.96 8.95
C GLU A 384 -11.39 -14.22 9.64
N GLU A 385 -12.02 -14.09 10.81
CA GLU A 385 -12.46 -15.20 11.64
C GLU A 385 -13.65 -15.93 11.03
N THR A 386 -14.46 -15.22 10.24
CA THR A 386 -15.61 -15.83 9.57
C THR A 386 -15.18 -16.82 8.49
N GLY A 387 -13.95 -16.71 7.97
CA GLY A 387 -13.33 -17.72 7.12
C GLY A 387 -13.10 -19.06 7.85
N GLU A 388 -12.79 -19.03 9.15
CA GLU A 388 -12.66 -20.25 9.97
C GLU A 388 -14.01 -20.95 10.14
N LEU A 389 -15.07 -20.16 10.35
CA LEU A 389 -16.44 -20.66 10.48
C LEU A 389 -16.96 -21.23 9.17
N TYR A 390 -16.69 -20.54 8.06
CA TYR A 390 -17.04 -21.02 6.73
C TYR A 390 -16.35 -22.35 6.43
N ASN A 391 -15.04 -22.44 6.66
CA ASN A 391 -14.28 -23.66 6.38
C ASN A 391 -14.53 -24.79 7.38
N GLY A 392 -15.05 -24.48 8.57
CA GLY A 392 -15.13 -25.43 9.68
C GLY A 392 -13.76 -25.87 10.19
N GLU A 393 -12.75 -24.99 10.15
CA GLU A 393 -11.40 -25.25 10.66
C GLU A 393 -10.83 -24.03 11.39
N SER A 394 -10.37 -24.21 12.63
CA SER A 394 -9.77 -23.11 13.41
C SER A 394 -8.44 -22.64 12.82
N LYS A 395 -8.03 -21.40 13.11
CA LYS A 395 -6.77 -20.82 12.61
C LYS A 395 -5.55 -21.67 12.92
N ASP A 396 -5.52 -22.33 14.07
CA ASP A 396 -4.41 -23.22 14.48
C ASP A 396 -4.58 -24.68 14.02
N GLY A 397 -5.69 -24.99 13.34
CA GLY A 397 -6.01 -26.31 12.79
C GLY A 397 -6.40 -27.35 13.85
N LYS A 398 -6.56 -26.95 15.13
CA LYS A 398 -6.84 -27.88 16.24
C LYS A 398 -8.32 -28.27 16.32
N GLU A 399 -9.23 -27.38 15.95
CA GLU A 399 -10.66 -27.66 15.92
C GLU A 399 -11.13 -27.84 14.47
N LYS A 400 -11.99 -28.84 14.25
CA LYS A 400 -12.61 -29.12 12.96
C LYS A 400 -14.09 -29.43 13.18
N ALA A 401 -14.94 -28.89 12.32
CA ALA A 401 -16.36 -29.11 12.30
C ALA A 401 -16.88 -29.10 10.84
N GLU A 402 -18.18 -29.33 10.66
CA GLU A 402 -18.84 -28.94 9.41
C GLU A 402 -18.85 -27.40 9.33
N GLY A 403 -18.55 -26.86 8.15
CA GLY A 403 -18.55 -25.43 7.89
C GLY A 403 -19.97 -24.87 7.66
N LEU A 404 -20.06 -23.55 7.45
CA LEU A 404 -21.32 -22.89 7.11
C LEU A 404 -21.89 -23.40 5.79
N LYS A 405 -23.23 -23.52 5.74
CA LYS A 405 -23.96 -23.81 4.50
C LYS A 405 -24.54 -22.51 3.97
N ILE A 406 -23.97 -22.06 2.86
CA ILE A 406 -24.40 -20.84 2.19
C ILE A 406 -25.50 -21.21 1.18
N PRO A 407 -26.66 -20.53 1.18
CA PRO A 407 -27.73 -20.77 0.22
C PRO A 407 -27.27 -20.53 -1.23
N ASP A 408 -27.82 -21.32 -2.16
CA ASP A 408 -27.38 -21.37 -3.55
C ASP A 408 -27.39 -20.02 -4.27
N ASP A 409 -28.30 -19.10 -3.95
CA ASP A 409 -28.40 -17.77 -4.60
C ASP A 409 -27.46 -16.71 -4.01
N VAL A 410 -26.85 -16.96 -2.85
CA VAL A 410 -25.97 -16.00 -2.17
C VAL A 410 -24.60 -15.96 -2.86
N ILE A 411 -24.11 -14.75 -3.14
CA ILE A 411 -22.81 -14.55 -3.77
C ILE A 411 -21.71 -14.69 -2.71
N MET A 412 -20.74 -15.56 -2.96
CA MET A 412 -19.55 -15.69 -2.12
C MET A 412 -18.51 -14.65 -2.49
N VAL A 413 -18.16 -13.73 -1.59
CA VAL A 413 -17.17 -12.68 -1.86
C VAL A 413 -15.91 -12.93 -1.03
N TRP A 414 -14.89 -13.52 -1.67
CA TRP A 414 -13.61 -13.83 -1.05
C TRP A 414 -12.82 -12.56 -0.72
N THR A 415 -11.77 -12.68 0.07
CA THR A 415 -10.99 -11.52 0.56
C THR A 415 -9.51 -11.74 0.30
N GLU A 416 -8.79 -10.66 -0.02
CA GLU A 416 -7.33 -10.65 0.03
C GLU A 416 -6.82 -10.28 1.43
N ASP A 417 -5.51 -10.17 1.59
CA ASP A 417 -4.85 -10.03 2.90
C ASP A 417 -4.71 -8.58 3.38
N ASN A 418 -5.37 -7.65 2.71
CA ASN A 418 -5.26 -6.19 2.77
C ASN A 418 -4.02 -5.62 2.10
N PHE A 419 -3.19 -6.41 1.42
CA PHE A 419 -1.96 -5.97 0.73
C PHE A 419 -1.88 -6.44 -0.73
N GLY A 420 -2.98 -6.99 -1.26
CA GLY A 420 -3.18 -7.39 -2.64
C GLY A 420 -3.13 -8.90 -2.87
N HIS A 421 -2.87 -9.73 -1.85
CA HIS A 421 -2.75 -11.19 -2.06
C HIS A 421 -4.01 -11.93 -1.63
N ALA A 422 -4.69 -12.57 -2.58
CA ALA A 422 -5.88 -13.37 -2.29
C ALA A 422 -5.58 -14.41 -1.19
N ARG A 423 -6.39 -14.43 -0.13
CA ARG A 423 -6.19 -15.34 1.01
C ARG A 423 -6.61 -16.76 0.64
N GLN A 424 -7.89 -16.90 0.29
CA GLN A 424 -8.51 -18.13 -0.19
C GLN A 424 -9.23 -17.81 -1.50
N LEU A 425 -9.17 -18.76 -2.44
CA LEU A 425 -9.96 -18.75 -3.66
C LEU A 425 -10.85 -19.99 -3.67
N PRO A 426 -12.00 -19.95 -4.37
CA PRO A 426 -12.94 -21.05 -4.35
C PRO A 426 -12.28 -22.31 -4.92
N ASN A 427 -12.42 -23.41 -4.19
CA ASN A 427 -12.02 -24.72 -4.65
C ASN A 427 -12.93 -25.20 -5.81
N LYS A 428 -12.62 -26.35 -6.43
CA LYS A 428 -13.35 -26.84 -7.61
C LYS A 428 -14.85 -27.05 -7.39
N GLU A 429 -15.30 -27.32 -6.18
CA GLU A 429 -16.73 -27.44 -5.86
C GLU A 429 -17.35 -26.07 -5.57
N GLU A 430 -16.67 -25.22 -4.81
CA GLU A 430 -17.11 -23.83 -4.54
C GLU A 430 -17.23 -23.00 -5.83
N GLN A 431 -16.41 -23.30 -6.85
CA GLN A 431 -16.49 -22.69 -8.18
C GLN A 431 -17.82 -22.97 -8.89
N LYS A 432 -18.54 -24.03 -8.51
CA LYS A 432 -19.84 -24.40 -9.10
C LYS A 432 -21.03 -23.78 -8.35
N HIS A 433 -20.79 -23.02 -7.28
CA HIS A 433 -21.85 -22.39 -6.48
C HIS A 433 -22.76 -21.53 -7.38
N PRO A 434 -24.09 -21.74 -7.42
CA PRO A 434 -24.97 -21.08 -8.38
C PRO A 434 -24.99 -19.54 -8.28
N GLY A 435 -24.87 -19.00 -7.07
CA GLY A 435 -24.76 -17.57 -6.79
C GLY A 435 -23.46 -16.97 -7.30
N GLY A 436 -22.47 -17.81 -7.62
CA GLY A 436 -21.16 -17.40 -8.10
C GLY A 436 -20.24 -16.89 -6.99
N ASN A 437 -19.05 -16.48 -7.40
CA ASN A 437 -17.97 -16.07 -6.51
C ASN A 437 -17.44 -14.69 -6.89
N GLY A 438 -16.80 -14.00 -5.95
CA GLY A 438 -16.29 -12.65 -6.08
C GLY A 438 -15.04 -12.38 -5.24
N ILE A 439 -14.53 -11.14 -5.27
CA ILE A 439 -13.37 -10.70 -4.48
C ILE A 439 -13.63 -9.30 -3.89
N TYR A 440 -13.23 -9.13 -2.64
CA TYR A 440 -12.96 -7.85 -2.00
C TYR A 440 -11.45 -7.61 -1.99
N TYR A 441 -11.01 -6.53 -2.64
CA TYR A 441 -9.60 -6.16 -2.88
C TYR A 441 -9.24 -4.80 -2.27
N HIS A 442 -7.96 -4.49 -2.07
CA HIS A 442 -7.50 -3.18 -1.58
C HIS A 442 -6.53 -2.49 -2.55
N LEU A 443 -6.75 -1.19 -2.78
CA LEU A 443 -5.81 -0.27 -3.42
C LEU A 443 -5.30 0.80 -2.44
N ALA A 444 -6.03 1.03 -1.35
CA ALA A 444 -5.61 1.73 -0.15
C ALA A 444 -6.07 0.92 1.06
N TYR A 445 -5.36 1.05 2.19
CA TYR A 445 -5.71 0.34 3.41
C TYR A 445 -5.15 1.05 4.64
N GLN A 446 -6.01 1.29 5.62
CA GLN A 446 -5.61 1.74 6.95
C GLN A 446 -5.74 0.60 7.97
N GLY A 447 -4.63 -0.03 8.33
CA GLY A 447 -4.66 -1.05 9.37
C GLY A 447 -3.33 -1.72 9.67
N TYR A 448 -3.40 -2.86 10.35
CA TYR A 448 -2.22 -3.60 10.77
C TYR A 448 -1.67 -4.48 9.62
N PRO A 449 -0.34 -4.56 9.39
CA PRO A 449 0.75 -3.97 10.18
C PRO A 449 1.15 -2.52 9.86
N THR A 450 0.64 -1.94 8.77
CA THR A 450 0.89 -0.55 8.35
C THR A 450 -0.24 -0.03 7.46
N THR A 451 -0.42 1.29 7.42
CA THR A 451 -1.22 1.96 6.38
C THR A 451 -0.46 2.06 5.04
N TYR A 452 -1.22 2.19 3.96
CA TYR A 452 -0.77 2.71 2.67
C TYR A 452 -1.92 3.44 1.94
N ASP A 453 -2.10 4.71 2.27
CA ASP A 453 -3.20 5.55 1.77
C ASP A 453 -2.73 6.96 1.35
N TRP A 454 -1.42 7.28 1.48
CA TRP A 454 -0.90 8.60 1.12
C TRP A 454 -0.56 8.70 -0.37
N LEU A 455 0.21 7.74 -0.90
CA LEU A 455 0.70 7.76 -2.29
C LEU A 455 0.30 6.48 -3.02
N TYR A 456 -0.01 6.59 -4.32
CA TYR A 456 -0.29 5.40 -5.11
C TYR A 456 1.00 4.61 -5.38
N THR A 457 1.17 3.52 -4.63
CA THR A 457 2.38 2.68 -4.64
C THR A 457 2.04 1.20 -4.79
N THR A 458 0.85 0.89 -5.31
CA THR A 458 0.40 -0.48 -5.58
C THR A 458 0.74 -0.81 -7.03
N PRO A 459 1.71 -1.70 -7.29
CA PRO A 459 2.16 -1.96 -8.66
C PRO A 459 1.07 -2.64 -9.49
N LEU A 460 0.80 -2.15 -10.71
CA LEU A 460 -0.20 -2.75 -11.58
C LEU A 460 0.05 -4.23 -11.93
N PRO A 461 1.32 -4.73 -12.03
CA PRO A 461 1.56 -6.16 -12.23
C PRO A 461 1.02 -7.05 -11.10
N LEU A 462 1.03 -6.57 -9.85
CA LEU A 462 0.38 -7.25 -8.71
C LEU A 462 -1.13 -7.37 -8.94
N VAL A 463 -1.77 -6.23 -9.26
CA VAL A 463 -3.21 -6.17 -9.55
C VAL A 463 -3.58 -7.10 -10.71
N GLN A 464 -2.80 -7.11 -11.79
CA GLN A 464 -3.05 -7.97 -12.95
C GLN A 464 -2.95 -9.45 -12.60
N GLU A 465 -1.88 -9.88 -11.93
CA GLU A 465 -1.66 -11.29 -11.59
C GLU A 465 -2.76 -11.81 -10.67
N GLU A 466 -3.07 -11.06 -9.61
CA GLU A 466 -4.00 -11.49 -8.56
C GLU A 466 -5.43 -11.51 -9.09
N LEU A 467 -5.86 -10.48 -9.83
CA LEU A 467 -7.21 -10.46 -10.40
C LEU A 467 -7.39 -11.46 -11.54
N ARG A 468 -6.34 -11.73 -12.33
CA ARG A 468 -6.38 -12.82 -13.31
C ARG A 468 -6.52 -14.17 -12.62
N LYS A 469 -5.78 -14.39 -11.53
CA LYS A 469 -5.87 -15.60 -10.71
C LYS A 469 -7.28 -15.76 -10.08
N VAL A 470 -7.88 -14.69 -9.59
CA VAL A 470 -9.28 -14.65 -9.10
C VAL A 470 -10.25 -15.05 -10.22
N TYR A 471 -10.13 -14.41 -11.39
CA TYR A 471 -11.00 -14.68 -12.53
C TYR A 471 -10.87 -16.12 -13.05
N ASP A 472 -9.64 -16.63 -13.15
CA ASP A 472 -9.36 -17.99 -13.62
C ASP A 472 -9.89 -19.06 -12.65
N ASN A 473 -10.11 -18.71 -11.37
CA ASN A 473 -10.79 -19.56 -10.38
C ASN A 473 -12.30 -19.26 -10.27
N ASN A 474 -12.94 -18.80 -11.34
CA ASN A 474 -14.39 -18.58 -11.43
C ASN A 474 -15.00 -17.63 -10.38
N ALA A 475 -14.20 -16.74 -9.78
CA ALA A 475 -14.69 -15.62 -8.99
C ALA A 475 -14.99 -14.41 -9.88
N ARG A 476 -16.11 -14.49 -10.63
CA ARG A 476 -16.49 -13.56 -11.72
C ARG A 476 -17.81 -12.83 -11.49
N LYS A 477 -18.47 -13.02 -10.35
CA LYS A 477 -19.79 -12.44 -10.09
C LYS A 477 -19.69 -11.03 -9.50
N PHE A 478 -18.78 -10.83 -8.55
CA PHE A 478 -18.76 -9.62 -7.71
C PHE A 478 -17.34 -9.17 -7.36
N TRP A 479 -16.89 -8.03 -7.88
CA TRP A 479 -15.58 -7.44 -7.58
C TRP A 479 -15.75 -6.07 -6.93
N ILE A 480 -15.27 -5.92 -5.71
CA ILE A 480 -15.29 -4.65 -4.99
C ILE A 480 -13.88 -4.31 -4.51
N VAL A 481 -13.49 -3.04 -4.63
CA VAL A 481 -12.15 -2.60 -4.25
C VAL A 481 -12.18 -1.43 -3.28
N ASN A 482 -11.51 -1.57 -2.14
CA ASN A 482 -11.23 -0.47 -1.22
C ASN A 482 -10.30 0.54 -1.90
N VAL A 483 -10.76 1.78 -2.04
CA VAL A 483 -10.02 2.88 -2.69
C VAL A 483 -9.64 3.98 -1.71
N GLY A 484 -9.82 3.78 -0.40
CA GLY A 484 -9.62 4.82 0.59
C GLY A 484 -10.53 6.02 0.29
N ASP A 485 -9.91 7.19 0.25
CA ASP A 485 -10.49 8.47 -0.15
C ASP A 485 -10.69 8.67 -1.67
N ILE A 486 -10.59 7.61 -2.49
CA ILE A 486 -10.48 7.61 -3.96
C ILE A 486 -9.14 8.14 -4.47
N LYS A 487 -8.69 9.30 -3.97
CA LYS A 487 -7.33 9.82 -4.23
C LYS A 487 -6.39 9.24 -3.16
N PRO A 488 -5.22 8.68 -3.51
CA PRO A 488 -4.55 8.72 -4.82
C PRO A 488 -4.76 7.44 -5.68
N ALA A 489 -5.78 6.62 -5.42
CA ALA A 489 -5.93 5.30 -6.04
C ALA A 489 -6.35 5.32 -7.53
N GLU A 490 -6.38 6.47 -8.21
CA GLU A 490 -7.07 6.61 -9.50
C GLU A 490 -6.46 5.76 -10.63
N LEU A 491 -5.14 5.57 -10.66
CA LEU A 491 -4.47 4.72 -11.65
C LEU A 491 -4.86 3.24 -11.46
N GLY A 492 -4.81 2.78 -10.21
CA GLY A 492 -5.21 1.42 -9.83
C GLY A 492 -6.68 1.15 -10.06
N LEU A 493 -7.52 2.12 -9.71
CA LEU A 493 -8.97 2.03 -9.87
C LEU A 493 -9.35 1.90 -11.34
N GLN A 494 -8.75 2.71 -12.23
CA GLN A 494 -8.99 2.57 -13.67
C GLN A 494 -8.56 1.20 -14.19
N PHE A 495 -7.42 0.68 -13.75
CA PHE A 495 -6.93 -0.63 -14.18
C PHE A 495 -7.80 -1.77 -13.64
N PHE A 496 -8.18 -1.71 -12.37
CA PHE A 496 -9.10 -2.66 -11.73
C PHE A 496 -10.43 -2.74 -12.49
N MET A 497 -11.04 -1.58 -12.78
CA MET A 497 -12.32 -1.53 -13.51
C MET A 497 -12.18 -1.97 -14.97
N SER A 498 -11.04 -1.69 -15.59
CA SER A 498 -10.75 -2.16 -16.95
C SER A 498 -10.67 -3.69 -17.01
N LEU A 499 -10.03 -4.33 -16.03
CA LEU A 499 -10.00 -5.79 -15.89
C LEU A 499 -11.38 -6.37 -15.55
N ALA A 500 -12.14 -5.73 -14.65
CA ALA A 500 -13.48 -6.17 -14.28
C ALA A 500 -14.48 -6.08 -15.44
N TYR A 501 -14.31 -5.08 -16.33
CA TYR A 501 -15.14 -4.91 -17.51
C TYR A 501 -14.73 -5.87 -18.65
N ASP A 502 -13.45 -5.91 -19.01
CA ASP A 502 -12.95 -6.79 -20.08
C ASP A 502 -11.55 -7.34 -19.76
N ILE A 503 -11.51 -8.47 -19.04
CA ILE A 503 -10.24 -9.06 -18.62
C ILE A 503 -9.41 -9.59 -19.81
N ASP A 504 -10.05 -9.99 -20.90
CA ASP A 504 -9.37 -10.56 -22.08
C ASP A 504 -8.70 -9.48 -22.93
N ALA A 505 -9.15 -8.23 -22.83
CA ALA A 505 -8.48 -7.08 -23.45
C ALA A 505 -7.12 -6.76 -22.80
N TYR A 506 -6.84 -7.29 -21.60
CA TYR A 506 -5.61 -7.06 -20.84
C TYR A 506 -4.90 -8.38 -20.52
N PRO A 507 -4.34 -9.07 -21.53
CA PRO A 507 -3.51 -10.26 -21.29
C PRO A 507 -2.29 -9.92 -20.43
N LYS A 508 -1.63 -10.96 -19.92
CA LYS A 508 -0.41 -10.84 -19.10
C LYS A 508 0.63 -9.86 -19.70
N ASN A 509 1.26 -9.07 -18.85
CA ASN A 509 2.32 -8.10 -19.18
C ASN A 509 1.84 -6.90 -20.01
N THR A 510 0.58 -6.47 -19.85
CA THR A 510 0.00 -5.29 -20.54
C THR A 510 -0.06 -4.03 -19.68
N THR A 511 0.34 -4.10 -18.41
CA THR A 511 0.28 -2.98 -17.46
C THR A 511 0.99 -1.73 -17.96
N LYS A 512 2.16 -1.88 -18.58
CA LYS A 512 2.91 -0.76 -19.17
C LYS A 512 2.19 -0.13 -20.37
N THR A 513 1.61 -0.95 -21.25
CA THR A 513 0.80 -0.47 -22.39
C THR A 513 -0.48 0.23 -21.90
N PHE A 514 -1.08 -0.25 -20.81
CA PHE A 514 -2.19 0.43 -20.16
C PHE A 514 -1.76 1.82 -19.67
N ILE A 515 -0.63 1.93 -18.96
CA ILE A 515 -0.10 3.22 -18.49
C ILE A 515 0.20 4.14 -19.69
N GLU A 516 0.77 3.63 -20.78
CA GLU A 516 1.04 4.40 -22.00
C GLU A 516 -0.27 4.97 -22.59
N LYS A 517 -1.34 4.16 -22.66
CA LYS A 517 -2.66 4.61 -23.17
C LYS A 517 -3.26 5.67 -22.25
N THR A 518 -3.25 5.45 -20.93
CA THR A 518 -3.81 6.41 -19.98
C THR A 518 -2.99 7.70 -19.93
N ALA A 519 -1.66 7.65 -20.06
CA ALA A 519 -0.81 8.83 -20.12
C ALA A 519 -1.14 9.72 -21.33
N GLN A 520 -1.34 9.12 -22.51
CA GLN A 520 -1.79 9.84 -23.70
C GLN A 520 -3.13 10.53 -23.47
N GLN A 521 -4.08 9.84 -22.81
CA GLN A 521 -5.40 10.39 -22.52
C GLN A 521 -5.37 11.49 -21.45
N HIS A 522 -4.61 11.30 -20.36
CA HIS A 522 -4.63 12.19 -19.19
C HIS A 522 -3.79 13.44 -19.38
N PHE A 523 -2.70 13.34 -20.14
CA PHE A 523 -1.74 14.43 -20.32
C PHE A 523 -1.74 15.00 -21.73
N ASN A 524 -2.60 14.49 -22.62
CA ASN A 524 -2.67 14.86 -24.03
C ASN A 524 -1.30 14.82 -24.73
N VAL A 525 -0.58 13.73 -24.52
CA VAL A 525 0.74 13.53 -25.12
C VAL A 525 0.68 12.56 -26.29
N ASN A 526 1.68 12.63 -27.16
CA ASN A 526 1.84 11.64 -28.22
C ASN A 526 2.32 10.28 -27.65
N ALA A 527 2.34 9.24 -28.50
CA ALA A 527 2.72 7.89 -28.08
C ALA A 527 4.17 7.79 -27.54
N GLU A 528 5.11 8.56 -28.08
CA GLU A 528 6.52 8.55 -27.64
C GLU A 528 6.65 9.06 -26.20
N LYS A 529 6.08 10.23 -25.91
CA LYS A 529 6.02 10.79 -24.56
C LYS A 529 5.15 9.92 -23.64
N GLY A 530 4.09 9.30 -24.15
CA GLY A 530 3.30 8.29 -23.45
C GLY A 530 4.14 7.10 -22.96
N LYS A 531 5.06 6.60 -23.80
CA LYS A 531 6.03 5.57 -23.41
C LYS A 531 7.01 6.05 -22.34
N GLU A 532 7.55 7.26 -22.49
CA GLU A 532 8.45 7.86 -21.51
C GLU A 532 7.79 7.96 -20.12
N ILE A 533 6.52 8.36 -20.07
CA ILE A 533 5.73 8.43 -18.84
C ILE A 533 5.44 7.02 -18.29
N ALA A 534 5.14 6.06 -19.17
CA ALA A 534 4.93 4.67 -18.77
C ALA A 534 6.18 4.02 -18.18
N ASP A 535 7.36 4.30 -18.75
CA ASP A 535 8.66 3.91 -18.20
C ASP A 535 8.85 4.50 -16.80
N LEU A 536 8.63 5.81 -16.65
CA LEU A 536 8.76 6.52 -15.38
C LEU A 536 7.89 5.92 -14.27
N ILE A 537 6.60 5.69 -14.54
CA ILE A 537 5.65 5.15 -13.56
C ILE A 537 5.98 3.68 -13.24
N THR A 538 6.40 2.89 -14.24
CA THR A 538 6.82 1.49 -14.04
C THR A 538 8.06 1.41 -13.15
N ASP A 539 9.07 2.26 -13.40
CA ASP A 539 10.28 2.34 -12.58
C ASP A 539 9.97 2.82 -11.15
N PHE A 540 9.01 3.74 -11.00
CA PHE A 540 8.54 4.20 -9.68
C PHE A 540 7.85 3.09 -8.88
N HIS A 541 6.96 2.31 -9.50
CA HIS A 541 6.35 1.15 -8.86
C HIS A 541 7.39 0.08 -8.51
N THR A 542 8.42 -0.11 -9.33
CA THR A 542 9.53 -1.02 -9.04
C THR A 542 10.35 -0.53 -7.83
N LEU A 543 10.62 0.78 -7.73
CA LEU A 543 11.31 1.38 -6.59
C LEU A 543 10.54 1.21 -5.28
N THR A 544 9.22 1.36 -5.32
CA THR A 544 8.33 1.30 -4.15
C THR A 544 7.88 -0.11 -3.77
N TRP A 545 8.12 -1.11 -4.64
CA TRP A 545 7.81 -2.51 -4.36
C TRP A 545 8.42 -2.99 -3.04
N SER A 546 9.74 -2.83 -2.86
CA SER A 546 10.41 -3.32 -1.66
C SER A 546 10.06 -2.54 -0.40
N LYS A 547 9.63 -1.29 -0.53
CA LYS A 547 9.23 -0.45 0.61
C LYS A 547 8.33 0.69 0.18
N LYS A 548 7.08 0.67 0.65
CA LYS A 548 6.16 1.80 0.55
C LYS A 548 6.64 2.99 1.42
N PRO A 549 6.34 4.25 1.06
CA PRO A 549 6.76 5.45 1.79
C PRO A 549 6.37 5.49 3.26
N GLU A 550 5.14 5.08 3.58
CA GLU A 550 4.56 5.11 4.92
C GLU A 550 5.35 4.23 5.91
N PRO A 551 5.61 2.94 5.64
CA PRO A 551 6.42 2.07 6.52
C PRO A 551 7.94 2.24 6.40
N MET A 552 8.47 3.31 5.78
CA MET A 552 9.92 3.59 5.78
C MET A 552 10.45 3.96 7.17
N VAL A 553 9.56 4.39 8.07
CA VAL A 553 9.82 4.62 9.49
C VAL A 553 8.92 3.69 10.29
N PRO A 554 9.39 3.06 11.38
CA PRO A 554 8.57 2.13 12.14
C PRO A 554 7.47 2.87 12.92
N PHE A 555 6.23 2.41 12.76
CA PHE A 555 5.08 2.91 13.53
C PHE A 555 5.08 2.42 15.00
N TRP A 556 5.38 1.13 15.22
CA TRP A 556 5.15 0.44 16.49
C TRP A 556 6.33 0.42 17.45
N VAL A 557 7.54 0.35 16.89
CA VAL A 557 8.79 0.25 17.65
C VAL A 557 9.79 1.20 17.01
N TRP A 558 9.96 2.35 17.64
CA TRP A 558 10.85 3.43 17.20
C TRP A 558 12.35 3.07 17.21
N GLU A 559 12.72 1.93 17.78
CA GLU A 559 14.07 1.38 17.66
C GLU A 559 14.16 0.53 16.40
N PHE A 560 14.69 1.10 15.31
CA PHE A 560 14.92 0.41 14.03
C PHE A 560 15.60 -0.96 14.21
N GLU A 561 16.50 -1.08 15.19
CA GLU A 561 17.28 -2.28 15.47
C GLU A 561 16.53 -3.36 16.27
N LYS A 562 15.44 -3.02 16.95
CA LYS A 562 14.64 -3.96 17.76
C LYS A 562 13.28 -4.28 17.15
N ASN A 563 13.06 -3.85 15.91
CA ASN A 563 11.81 -4.08 15.23
C ASN A 563 11.86 -5.42 14.49
N TRP A 564 11.14 -6.42 15.01
CA TRP A 564 11.10 -7.75 14.41
C TRP A 564 10.32 -7.80 13.08
N MET A 565 9.48 -6.81 12.80
CA MET A 565 8.55 -6.81 11.67
C MET A 565 9.06 -5.94 10.50
N TYR A 566 9.75 -4.84 10.79
CA TYR A 566 10.22 -3.89 9.78
C TYR A 566 11.65 -4.21 9.35
N GLN A 567 11.82 -4.44 8.06
CA GLN A 567 13.13 -4.54 7.40
C GLN A 567 13.45 -3.25 6.64
N TYR A 568 14.73 -2.92 6.51
CA TYR A 568 15.20 -1.66 5.92
C TYR A 568 16.40 -1.89 5.01
N TYR A 569 16.59 -0.97 4.06
CA TYR A 569 17.78 -0.98 3.22
C TYR A 569 19.07 -0.90 4.06
N SER A 570 20.09 -1.69 3.74
CA SER A 570 21.37 -1.66 4.46
C SER A 570 22.07 -0.31 4.27
N LEU A 571 22.66 0.23 5.34
CA LEU A 571 23.52 1.43 5.28
C LEU A 571 24.97 1.10 4.92
N TYR A 572 25.35 -0.17 5.03
CA TYR A 572 26.75 -0.60 5.07
C TYR A 572 27.09 -1.62 4.00
N ASP A 573 26.10 -2.39 3.54
CA ASP A 573 26.28 -3.49 2.60
C ASP A 573 25.94 -3.07 1.18
N PHE A 574 26.52 -3.78 0.21
CA PHE A 574 26.18 -3.69 -1.21
C PHE A 574 26.27 -2.26 -1.77
N GLY A 575 27.39 -1.58 -1.49
CA GLY A 575 27.67 -0.23 -1.97
C GLY A 575 26.77 0.86 -1.38
N ASP A 576 26.36 0.73 -0.11
CA ASP A 576 25.39 1.60 0.58
C ASP A 576 24.00 1.52 -0.10
N GLU A 577 23.38 0.34 0.02
CA GLU A 577 22.05 0.04 -0.53
C GLU A 577 21.04 1.17 -0.28
N ALA A 578 20.97 1.70 0.94
CA ALA A 578 20.06 2.78 1.29
C ALA A 578 20.32 4.07 0.48
N GLN A 579 21.58 4.51 0.35
CA GLN A 579 21.90 5.67 -0.46
C GLN A 579 21.66 5.42 -1.95
N ARG A 580 21.90 4.20 -2.45
CA ARG A 580 21.59 3.85 -3.85
C ARG A 580 20.10 4.01 -4.15
N HIS A 581 19.22 3.66 -3.20
CA HIS A 581 17.79 3.85 -3.36
C HIS A 581 17.38 5.34 -3.34
N ILE A 582 18.07 6.20 -2.56
CA ILE A 582 17.90 7.65 -2.65
C ILE A 582 18.29 8.16 -4.04
N GLU A 583 19.46 7.79 -4.56
CA GLU A 583 19.90 8.27 -5.88
C GLU A 583 18.99 7.77 -7.02
N LYS A 584 18.49 6.53 -6.94
CA LYS A 584 17.45 6.04 -7.87
C LYS A 584 16.19 6.90 -7.81
N ALA A 585 15.69 7.20 -6.62
CA ALA A 585 14.51 8.03 -6.43
C ALA A 585 14.72 9.46 -6.96
N LYS A 586 15.91 10.03 -6.75
CA LYS A 586 16.32 11.34 -7.28
C LYS A 586 16.35 11.36 -8.81
N VAL A 587 16.89 10.33 -9.45
CA VAL A 587 16.88 10.21 -10.92
C VAL A 587 15.44 10.16 -11.44
N LEU A 588 14.55 9.42 -10.77
CA LEU A 588 13.12 9.40 -11.14
C LEU A 588 12.45 10.75 -10.93
N GLU A 589 12.72 11.45 -9.82
CA GLU A 589 12.22 12.82 -9.59
C GLU A 589 12.70 13.78 -10.69
N GLN A 590 13.97 13.70 -11.10
CA GLN A 590 14.53 14.54 -12.16
C GLN A 590 13.88 14.25 -13.52
N LYS A 591 13.65 12.98 -13.87
CA LYS A 591 12.91 12.60 -15.07
C LYS A 591 11.47 13.10 -15.02
N ALA A 592 10.77 12.90 -13.90
CA ALA A 592 9.41 13.39 -13.70
C ALA A 592 9.34 14.92 -13.84
N LYS A 593 10.31 15.64 -13.27
CA LYS A 593 10.39 17.09 -13.40
C LYS A 593 10.63 17.52 -14.85
N ALA A 594 11.54 16.86 -15.57
CA ALA A 594 11.82 17.19 -16.97
C ALA A 594 10.58 17.01 -17.84
N ILE A 595 9.81 15.93 -17.62
CA ILE A 595 8.52 15.74 -18.29
C ILE A 595 7.55 16.85 -17.88
N TYR A 596 7.38 17.11 -16.58
CA TYR A 596 6.48 18.15 -16.07
C TYR A 596 6.76 19.53 -16.67
N ASP A 597 8.04 19.91 -16.80
CA ASP A 597 8.44 21.20 -17.36
C ASP A 597 8.14 21.31 -18.87
N ASP A 598 8.18 20.18 -19.59
CA ASP A 598 7.95 20.04 -21.04
C ASP A 598 6.46 19.93 -21.42
N LEU A 599 5.58 19.58 -20.47
CA LEU A 599 4.14 19.44 -20.70
C LEU A 599 3.45 20.80 -20.94
N ASP A 600 2.38 20.75 -21.74
CA ASP A 600 1.43 21.86 -21.87
C ASP A 600 0.83 22.24 -20.51
N GLU A 601 0.52 23.52 -20.29
CA GLU A 601 -0.06 24.03 -19.04
C GLU A 601 -1.32 23.26 -18.60
N SER A 602 -2.14 22.82 -19.56
CA SER A 602 -3.36 22.04 -19.28
C SER A 602 -3.08 20.64 -18.71
N ALA A 603 -1.89 20.08 -18.92
CA ALA A 603 -1.47 18.76 -18.47
C ALA A 603 -0.63 18.81 -17.18
N LYS A 604 -0.12 19.98 -16.80
CA LYS A 604 0.77 20.14 -15.63
C LYS A 604 0.11 19.74 -14.32
N ILE A 605 -1.09 20.23 -14.01
CA ILE A 605 -1.76 19.89 -12.74
C ILE A 605 -2.11 18.39 -12.65
N PRO A 606 -2.72 17.75 -13.66
CA PRO A 606 -2.94 16.31 -13.66
C PRO A 606 -1.64 15.52 -13.50
N PHE A 607 -0.58 15.86 -14.24
CA PHE A 607 0.71 15.17 -14.15
C PHE A 607 1.38 15.37 -12.81
N TRP A 608 1.25 16.57 -12.25
CA TRP A 608 1.77 16.88 -10.93
C TRP A 608 1.15 15.96 -9.88
N HIS A 609 -0.18 15.81 -9.88
CA HIS A 609 -0.88 14.90 -8.97
C HIS A 609 -0.57 13.42 -9.25
N LEU A 610 -0.78 12.95 -10.48
CA LEU A 610 -0.80 11.51 -10.80
C LEU A 610 0.60 10.87 -10.91
N ALA A 611 1.66 11.67 -11.11
CA ALA A 611 3.01 11.14 -11.31
C ALA A 611 4.09 11.89 -10.52
N TYR A 612 4.16 13.21 -10.64
CA TYR A 612 5.32 13.93 -10.09
C TYR A 612 5.32 14.01 -8.56
N TYR A 613 4.20 14.37 -7.95
CA TYR A 613 4.02 14.45 -6.49
C TYR A 613 4.34 13.12 -5.77
N PRO A 614 3.82 11.94 -6.18
CA PRO A 614 4.17 10.69 -5.51
C PRO A 614 5.65 10.31 -5.64
N ILE A 615 6.27 10.54 -6.81
CA ILE A 615 7.71 10.27 -7.02
C ILE A 615 8.57 11.16 -6.13
N LYS A 616 8.28 12.47 -6.13
CA LYS A 616 9.00 13.48 -5.37
C LYS A 616 8.87 13.26 -3.86
N SER A 617 7.66 13.01 -3.39
CA SER A 617 7.38 12.72 -1.98
C SER A 617 8.06 11.43 -1.50
N THR A 618 8.10 10.39 -2.34
CA THR A 618 8.84 9.15 -2.04
C THR A 618 10.34 9.39 -1.93
N HIS A 619 10.92 10.19 -2.82
CA HIS A 619 12.34 10.56 -2.72
C HIS A 619 12.64 11.28 -1.40
N TYR A 620 11.82 12.25 -1.00
CA TYR A 620 12.04 12.98 0.25
C TYR A 620 11.76 12.11 1.49
N MET A 621 10.80 11.19 1.44
CA MET A 621 10.58 10.23 2.53
C MET A 621 11.77 9.28 2.69
N LEU A 622 12.35 8.79 1.59
CA LEU A 622 13.59 8.02 1.61
C LEU A 622 14.74 8.82 2.25
N GLN A 623 14.92 10.08 1.85
CA GLN A 623 15.93 10.96 2.45
C GLN A 623 15.71 11.13 3.96
N LYS A 624 14.49 11.47 4.38
CA LYS A 624 14.12 11.60 5.79
C LYS A 624 14.46 10.32 6.58
N ALA A 625 13.96 9.17 6.14
CA ALA A 625 14.13 7.91 6.86
C ALA A 625 15.60 7.43 6.89
N VAL A 626 16.31 7.48 5.76
CA VAL A 626 17.70 7.00 5.67
C VAL A 626 18.66 7.95 6.38
N TYR A 627 18.49 9.27 6.25
CA TYR A 627 19.37 10.22 6.94
C TYR A 627 19.11 10.23 8.46
N TYR A 628 17.88 9.99 8.90
CA TYR A 628 17.62 9.68 10.32
C TYR A 628 18.41 8.44 10.77
N ARG A 629 18.36 7.33 10.03
CA ARG A 629 19.10 6.12 10.38
C ARG A 629 20.61 6.34 10.36
N LYS A 630 21.15 7.10 9.38
CA LYS A 630 22.56 7.51 9.35
C LYS A 630 22.92 8.36 10.57
N ASN A 631 22.09 9.32 10.97
CA ASN A 631 22.29 10.08 12.22
C ASN A 631 22.44 9.16 13.44
N ILE A 632 21.56 8.17 13.61
CA ILE A 632 21.64 7.23 14.74
C ILE A 632 22.87 6.33 14.65
N ALA A 633 23.11 5.73 13.49
CA ALA A 633 24.25 4.84 13.23
C ALA A 633 25.60 5.55 13.44
N TYR A 634 25.73 6.75 12.90
CA TYR A 634 26.99 7.48 12.85
C TYR A 634 27.36 8.08 14.20
N THR A 635 26.39 8.28 15.10
CA THR A 635 26.66 8.57 16.51
C THR A 635 27.42 7.43 17.18
N LYS A 636 27.05 6.17 16.89
CA LYS A 636 27.72 5.00 17.47
C LYS A 636 29.14 4.83 16.92
N GLN A 637 29.37 5.23 15.67
CA GLN A 637 30.69 5.27 15.04
C GLN A 637 31.56 6.45 15.50
N GLY A 638 30.98 7.47 16.16
CA GLY A 638 31.70 8.66 16.63
C GLY A 638 31.98 9.72 15.55
N ARG A 639 31.16 9.78 14.48
CA ARG A 639 31.31 10.72 13.36
C ARG A 639 30.78 12.12 13.73
N LEU A 640 31.62 12.95 14.36
CA LEU A 640 31.18 14.18 15.06
C LEU A 640 30.29 15.11 14.21
N ALA A 641 30.86 15.72 13.17
CA ALA A 641 30.16 16.70 12.33
C ALA A 641 29.10 16.04 11.42
N SER A 642 29.32 14.78 11.01
CA SER A 642 28.37 14.01 10.22
C SER A 642 27.03 13.83 10.93
N VAL A 643 27.04 13.51 12.22
CA VAL A 643 25.80 13.31 13.00
C VAL A 643 24.89 14.53 12.88
N ASN A 644 25.43 15.74 13.07
CA ASN A 644 24.67 16.98 12.94
C ASN A 644 24.19 17.22 11.51
N ALA A 645 25.04 16.94 10.50
CA ALA A 645 24.67 17.07 9.10
C ALA A 645 23.49 16.18 8.70
N TYR A 646 23.51 14.89 9.06
CA TYR A 646 22.44 13.96 8.72
C TYR A 646 21.11 14.28 9.43
N LYS A 647 21.16 14.88 10.62
CA LYS A 647 19.96 15.46 11.27
C LYS A 647 19.36 16.56 10.39
N VAL A 648 20.17 17.56 10.00
CA VAL A 648 19.69 18.70 9.19
C VAL A 648 19.21 18.25 7.81
N LEU A 649 19.88 17.29 7.16
CA LEU A 649 19.44 16.73 5.88
C LEU A 649 18.07 16.06 5.98
N SER A 650 17.83 15.29 7.04
CA SER A 650 16.53 14.66 7.31
C SER A 650 15.44 15.71 7.54
N GLU A 651 15.71 16.73 8.35
CA GLU A 651 14.77 17.85 8.61
C GLU A 651 14.46 18.65 7.34
N LYS A 652 15.45 18.87 6.47
CA LYS A 652 15.25 19.52 5.16
C LYS A 652 14.38 18.68 4.23
N ALA A 653 14.49 17.36 4.26
CA ALA A 653 13.64 16.48 3.46
C ALA A 653 12.17 16.57 3.92
N GLU A 654 11.93 16.56 5.23
CA GLU A 654 10.60 16.79 5.80
C GLU A 654 10.00 18.13 5.38
N ALA A 655 10.78 19.22 5.51
CA ALA A 655 10.32 20.54 5.12
C ALA A 655 9.91 20.64 3.64
N LYS A 656 10.53 19.84 2.75
CA LYS A 656 10.14 19.78 1.34
C LYS A 656 8.80 19.05 1.15
N ILE A 657 8.56 17.97 1.87
CA ILE A 657 7.25 17.28 1.86
C ILE A 657 6.15 18.26 2.31
N GLN A 658 6.37 18.96 3.43
CA GLN A 658 5.42 19.97 3.94
C GLN A 658 5.17 21.10 2.94
N LYS A 659 6.20 21.53 2.20
CA LYS A 659 6.05 22.54 1.14
C LYS A 659 5.18 22.04 -0.01
N ASP A 660 5.38 20.78 -0.45
CA ASP A 660 4.60 20.20 -1.54
C ASP A 660 3.14 19.96 -1.12
N LEU A 661 2.89 19.59 0.13
CA LEU A 661 1.55 19.50 0.71
C LEU A 661 0.84 20.85 0.75
N LYS A 662 1.56 21.93 1.13
CA LYS A 662 1.01 23.28 1.06
C LYS A 662 0.59 23.65 -0.37
N TYR A 663 1.43 23.33 -1.35
CA TYR A 663 1.06 23.56 -2.75
C TYR A 663 -0.15 22.71 -3.17
N TYR A 664 -0.23 21.44 -2.77
CA TYR A 664 -1.41 20.57 -3.01
C TYR A 664 -2.70 21.20 -2.47
N LYS A 665 -2.65 21.84 -1.30
CA LYS A 665 -3.81 22.53 -0.69
C LYS A 665 -4.23 23.78 -1.47
N GLU A 666 -3.34 24.38 -2.26
CA GLU A 666 -3.58 25.65 -2.96
C GLU A 666 -3.96 25.46 -4.44
N ILE A 667 -3.68 24.29 -5.06
CA ILE A 667 -3.97 24.05 -6.47
C ILE A 667 -5.46 24.18 -6.80
N ILE A 668 -5.74 24.74 -7.98
CA ILE A 668 -7.10 24.98 -8.50
C ILE A 668 -7.97 25.72 -7.47
N ASN A 669 -7.45 26.81 -6.91
CA ASN A 669 -8.12 27.63 -5.89
C ASN A 669 -8.58 26.83 -4.67
N GLY A 670 -7.75 25.88 -4.24
CA GLY A 670 -8.04 25.02 -3.08
C GLY A 670 -9.07 23.93 -3.33
N LYS A 671 -9.33 23.55 -4.59
CA LYS A 671 -10.28 22.47 -4.94
C LYS A 671 -10.03 21.20 -4.14
N TRP A 672 -8.76 20.87 -3.84
CA TRP A 672 -8.35 19.63 -3.18
C TRP A 672 -7.85 19.82 -1.75
N ASP A 673 -8.15 20.94 -1.10
CA ASP A 673 -7.76 21.14 0.30
C ASP A 673 -8.43 20.08 1.20
N GLY A 674 -7.62 19.33 1.94
CA GLY A 674 -8.06 18.31 2.88
C GLY A 674 -8.12 16.87 2.36
N ILE A 675 -7.99 16.63 1.04
CA ILE A 675 -8.06 15.27 0.45
C ILE A 675 -6.71 14.52 0.49
N MET A 676 -5.61 15.24 0.64
CA MET A 676 -4.24 14.72 0.52
C MET A 676 -3.34 15.35 1.59
N ASP A 677 -3.30 14.75 2.77
CA ASP A 677 -2.41 15.18 3.85
C ASP A 677 -2.02 13.99 4.76
N PRO A 678 -0.80 13.46 4.63
CA PRO A 678 -0.29 12.39 5.48
C PRO A 678 0.13 12.91 6.87
N TYR A 679 -0.04 14.19 7.18
CA TYR A 679 0.23 14.77 8.50
C TYR A 679 -1.02 15.27 9.22
N ALA A 680 -2.19 15.13 8.58
CA ALA A 680 -3.41 15.63 9.18
C ALA A 680 -3.83 14.75 10.35
N GLU A 681 -4.04 15.38 11.50
CA GLU A 681 -4.60 14.77 12.70
C GLU A 681 -6.13 14.63 12.50
N TYR A 682 -6.55 13.87 11.49
CA TYR A 682 -7.95 13.51 11.32
C TYR A 682 -8.35 12.64 12.51
N ASN A 683 -9.19 13.17 13.40
CA ASN A 683 -9.70 12.54 14.62
C ASN A 683 -8.84 11.35 15.11
N SER A 684 -7.91 11.62 16.02
CA SER A 684 -6.98 10.64 16.60
C SER A 684 -7.64 9.43 17.30
N VAL A 685 -8.96 9.32 17.23
CA VAL A 685 -9.76 8.17 17.65
C VAL A 685 -9.77 7.03 16.61
N GLU A 686 -9.58 7.32 15.32
CA GLU A 686 -9.80 6.35 14.22
C GLU A 686 -8.56 6.12 13.35
N ARG A 687 -7.75 7.16 13.09
CA ARG A 687 -6.50 7.05 12.31
C ARG A 687 -5.32 6.54 13.14
N VAL A 688 -5.24 5.23 13.32
CA VAL A 688 -4.21 4.60 14.20
C VAL A 688 -2.80 4.57 13.58
N PHE A 689 -2.66 4.75 12.26
CA PHE A 689 -1.40 4.46 11.53
C PHE A 689 -0.88 5.58 10.61
N ASP A 690 -1.04 6.86 10.98
CA ASP A 690 -0.66 7.96 10.07
C ASP A 690 0.83 8.35 10.10
N VAL A 691 1.37 8.74 8.94
CA VAL A 691 2.65 9.43 8.75
C VAL A 691 2.75 10.69 9.61
N ALA A 692 1.61 11.26 10.03
CA ALA A 692 1.50 12.34 11.01
C ALA A 692 2.20 12.04 12.33
N ASN A 693 2.29 10.75 12.69
CA ASN A 693 2.98 10.30 13.89
C ASN A 693 4.51 10.20 13.70
N ILE A 694 5.02 10.26 12.46
CA ILE A 694 6.45 10.13 12.18
C ILE A 694 7.25 11.33 12.72
N PRO A 695 6.90 12.61 12.44
CA PRO A 695 7.66 13.77 12.93
C PRO A 695 7.75 13.85 14.46
N ASN A 696 6.67 13.51 15.17
CA ASN A 696 6.61 13.60 16.63
C ASN A 696 7.43 12.50 17.36
N ASN A 697 7.87 11.46 16.64
CA ASN A 697 8.55 10.29 17.23
C ASN A 697 10.04 10.17 16.89
N LEU A 698 10.55 10.92 15.89
CA LEU A 698 11.97 10.89 15.53
C LEU A 698 12.79 11.75 16.50
N VAL A 699 13.57 11.09 17.36
CA VAL A 699 14.55 11.75 18.23
C VAL A 699 15.91 11.66 17.58
N TYR A 700 16.43 12.80 17.10
CA TYR A 700 17.75 12.91 16.50
C TYR A 700 18.84 13.06 17.56
N ASN A 701 20.02 12.51 17.27
CA ASN A 701 21.23 12.84 18.01
C ASN A 701 21.80 14.17 17.51
N GLN A 702 22.30 14.97 18.44
CA GLN A 702 23.09 16.17 18.16
C GLN A 702 24.34 16.14 19.04
N LEU A 703 25.50 16.36 18.44
CA LEU A 703 26.80 16.37 19.10
C LEU A 703 27.36 17.79 19.18
N PHE A 704 28.07 18.06 20.27
CA PHE A 704 28.67 19.36 20.57
C PHE A 704 30.19 19.31 20.54
N LYS A 705 30.83 20.49 20.47
CA LYS A 705 32.28 20.62 20.30
C LYS A 705 33.06 19.87 21.37
N GLU A 706 32.58 19.90 22.61
CA GLU A 706 33.17 19.26 23.78
C GLU A 706 33.09 17.73 23.75
N GLU A 707 32.26 17.15 22.88
CA GLU A 707 32.17 15.69 22.68
C GLU A 707 33.15 15.19 21.61
N GLY A 708 33.89 16.09 20.97
CA GLY A 708 34.91 15.75 19.99
C GLY A 708 36.06 14.95 20.60
N LYS A 709 36.59 14.01 19.82
CA LYS A 709 37.80 13.24 20.13
C LYS A 709 38.86 13.54 19.06
N THR A 710 40.13 13.60 19.47
CA THR A 710 41.23 13.91 18.54
C THR A 710 41.34 12.88 17.40
N GLY A 711 41.64 13.39 16.21
CA GLY A 711 41.95 12.61 15.03
C GLY A 711 40.74 12.09 14.25
N ILE A 712 41.00 11.09 13.39
CA ILE A 712 39.99 10.50 12.49
C ILE A 712 39.46 9.15 13.00
N GLY A 713 38.38 8.68 12.37
CA GLY A 713 38.00 7.28 12.32
C GLY A 713 37.87 6.79 10.88
N ALA A 714 37.81 5.48 10.69
CA ALA A 714 37.60 4.86 9.39
C ALA A 714 36.73 3.60 9.52
N VAL A 715 35.83 3.38 8.57
CA VAL A 715 35.00 2.15 8.45
C VAL A 715 34.94 1.72 6.99
N CYS A 716 34.92 0.41 6.73
CA CYS A 716 34.78 -0.11 5.36
C CYS A 716 33.37 -0.65 5.11
N GLU A 717 33.04 -0.86 3.84
CA GLU A 717 31.81 -1.56 3.42
C GLU A 717 31.64 -2.87 4.20
N GLY A 718 30.46 -3.07 4.79
CA GLY A 718 30.11 -4.22 5.63
C GLY A 718 30.31 -4.05 7.14
N GLN A 719 31.02 -3.01 7.60
CA GLN A 719 31.18 -2.70 9.04
C GLN A 719 30.04 -1.81 9.57
N VAL A 720 29.43 -2.18 10.71
CA VAL A 720 28.34 -1.43 11.34
C VAL A 720 28.88 -0.46 12.40
N LEU A 721 29.69 -0.94 13.33
CA LEU A 721 30.34 -0.14 14.38
C LEU A 721 31.80 0.20 14.04
N GLY A 722 32.44 -0.63 13.22
CA GLY A 722 33.83 -0.46 12.80
C GLY A 722 34.82 -1.38 13.51
N ASP A 723 34.37 -2.27 14.39
CA ASP A 723 35.19 -3.29 15.06
C ASP A 723 34.97 -4.70 14.49
N GLU A 724 34.00 -4.87 13.58
CA GLU A 724 33.72 -6.14 12.94
C GLU A 724 34.87 -6.56 12.02
N ASP A 725 35.21 -7.85 12.06
CA ASP A 725 36.20 -8.45 11.16
C ASP A 725 35.58 -8.66 9.78
N ILE A 726 35.85 -7.74 8.86
CA ILE A 726 35.28 -7.71 7.51
C ILE A 726 36.41 -7.71 6.48
N GLU A 727 36.37 -8.68 5.58
CA GLU A 727 37.26 -8.76 4.42
C GLU A 727 36.64 -8.06 3.21
N LEU A 728 37.36 -7.12 2.61
CA LEU A 728 36.97 -6.48 1.35
C LEU A 728 37.27 -7.42 0.18
N ARG A 729 36.21 -7.89 -0.48
CA ARG A 729 36.30 -8.91 -1.54
C ARG A 729 36.09 -8.34 -2.94
N PHE A 730 36.93 -8.80 -3.87
CA PHE A 730 36.89 -8.45 -5.28
C PHE A 730 36.94 -9.69 -6.17
N SER A 731 36.24 -9.66 -7.30
CA SER A 731 36.27 -10.71 -8.32
C SER A 731 36.52 -10.12 -9.71
N SER A 732 37.37 -10.76 -10.51
CA SER A 732 37.68 -10.31 -11.88
C SER A 732 36.50 -10.42 -12.84
N PHE A 733 35.47 -11.20 -12.49
CA PHE A 733 34.23 -11.28 -13.27
C PHE A 733 33.29 -10.11 -12.99
N GLU A 734 33.15 -9.73 -11.71
CA GLU A 734 32.29 -8.61 -11.31
C GLU A 734 32.96 -7.25 -11.50
N ASP A 735 34.29 -7.21 -11.48
CA ASP A 735 35.11 -5.99 -11.53
C ASP A 735 34.67 -4.94 -10.48
N ASN A 736 34.13 -5.41 -9.37
CA ASN A 736 33.41 -4.58 -8.40
C ASN A 736 34.30 -3.54 -7.71
N GLN A 737 33.69 -2.46 -7.23
CA GLN A 737 34.33 -1.50 -6.31
C GLN A 737 33.84 -1.71 -4.87
N ARG A 738 34.65 -1.26 -3.90
CA ARG A 738 34.30 -1.19 -2.48
C ARG A 738 34.59 0.20 -1.94
N PHE A 739 34.03 0.54 -0.79
CA PHE A 739 34.29 1.83 -0.15
C PHE A 739 34.90 1.73 1.25
N ILE A 740 35.70 2.74 1.59
CA ILE A 740 36.17 3.04 2.94
C ILE A 740 35.77 4.48 3.26
N ASP A 741 34.94 4.67 4.28
CA ASP A 741 34.58 5.99 4.80
C ASP A 741 35.61 6.41 5.84
N ILE A 742 36.26 7.54 5.60
CA ILE A 742 37.13 8.24 6.54
C ILE A 742 36.33 9.42 7.11
N PHE A 743 36.35 9.60 8.42
CA PHE A 743 35.56 10.64 9.07
C PHE A 743 36.31 11.31 10.20
N ASN A 744 35.95 12.57 10.46
CA ASN A 744 36.56 13.34 11.51
C ASN A 744 35.83 13.13 12.85
N LYS A 745 36.58 13.09 13.95
CA LYS A 745 36.02 12.97 15.30
C LYS A 745 36.10 14.28 16.08
N GLU A 746 36.70 15.32 15.52
CA GLU A 746 36.77 16.66 16.09
C GLU A 746 36.34 17.74 15.06
N VAL A 747 36.36 19.01 15.49
CA VAL A 747 35.86 20.14 14.68
C VAL A 747 36.85 20.57 13.59
N ASN A 748 38.14 20.56 13.91
CA ASN A 748 39.19 20.95 12.97
C ASN A 748 39.52 19.79 12.04
N ALA A 749 39.82 20.08 10.78
CA ALA A 749 40.15 19.05 9.81
C ALA A 749 41.44 18.31 10.20
N ASN A 750 41.44 16.99 9.98
CA ASN A 750 42.59 16.12 10.25
C ASN A 750 43.14 15.54 8.96
N SER A 751 44.47 15.50 8.85
CA SER A 751 45.16 14.87 7.72
C SER A 751 45.12 13.36 7.84
N TRP A 752 44.96 12.68 6.71
CA TRP A 752 44.89 11.23 6.64
C TRP A 752 45.66 10.69 5.44
N THR A 753 46.11 9.44 5.54
CA THR A 753 46.72 8.66 4.46
C THR A 753 46.06 7.29 4.38
N ILE A 754 45.93 6.75 3.17
CA ILE A 754 45.50 5.37 2.90
C ILE A 754 46.53 4.72 1.99
N GLU A 755 47.02 3.56 2.39
CA GLU A 755 48.08 2.87 1.65
C GLU A 755 47.90 1.35 1.70
N THR A 756 48.60 0.67 0.81
CA THR A 756 48.78 -0.77 0.81
C THR A 756 50.11 -1.09 0.13
N ASN A 757 50.67 -2.26 0.41
CA ASN A 757 51.87 -2.76 -0.28
C ASN A 757 51.56 -3.46 -1.60
N ALA A 758 50.29 -3.52 -2.01
CA ALA A 758 49.84 -4.07 -3.29
C ALA A 758 49.77 -2.99 -4.38
N ASP A 759 50.47 -3.20 -5.50
CA ASP A 759 50.47 -2.33 -6.68
C ASP A 759 49.23 -2.53 -7.60
N TRP A 760 48.44 -3.56 -7.31
CA TRP A 760 47.19 -3.91 -7.99
C TRP A 760 45.94 -3.30 -7.33
N ILE A 761 46.08 -2.53 -6.25
CA ILE A 761 44.96 -1.79 -5.62
C ILE A 761 45.00 -0.32 -6.06
N ASN A 762 43.85 0.19 -6.47
CA ASN A 762 43.66 1.61 -6.78
C ASN A 762 42.74 2.27 -5.75
N PHE A 763 43.08 3.51 -5.39
CA PHE A 763 42.25 4.39 -4.56
C PHE A 763 41.83 5.62 -5.36
N THR A 764 40.62 6.13 -5.12
CA THR A 764 40.24 7.45 -5.66
C THR A 764 41.11 8.58 -5.11
N LYS A 765 41.61 8.43 -3.87
CA LYS A 765 42.63 9.27 -3.25
C LYS A 765 43.48 8.46 -2.27
N SER A 766 44.78 8.74 -2.20
CA SER A 766 45.74 8.09 -1.29
C SER A 766 46.06 8.91 -0.02
N SER A 767 45.71 10.19 0.00
CA SER A 767 45.90 11.07 1.15
C SER A 767 44.99 12.30 1.04
N GLY A 768 44.69 12.93 2.16
CA GLY A 768 43.88 14.14 2.17
C GLY A 768 43.75 14.75 3.56
N SER A 769 42.79 15.67 3.69
CA SER A 769 42.39 16.25 4.97
C SER A 769 40.87 16.18 5.08
N VAL A 770 40.37 15.53 6.13
CA VAL A 770 38.94 15.32 6.35
C VAL A 770 38.44 16.28 7.42
N LYS A 771 37.44 17.09 7.07
CA LYS A 771 36.74 17.96 8.02
C LYS A 771 35.50 17.31 8.62
N ILE A 772 34.75 16.57 7.78
CA ILE A 772 33.48 15.95 8.14
C ILE A 772 33.58 14.45 7.87
N GLU A 773 33.46 14.07 6.61
CA GLU A 773 33.58 12.71 6.11
C GLU A 773 34.01 12.69 4.66
N GLU A 774 34.67 11.62 4.24
CA GLU A 774 35.14 11.40 2.89
C GLU A 774 35.07 9.90 2.57
N ARG A 775 34.45 9.55 1.45
CA ARG A 775 34.37 8.17 0.95
C ARG A 775 35.46 7.93 -0.07
N ILE A 776 36.31 6.93 0.20
CA ILE A 776 37.35 6.47 -0.72
C ILE A 776 36.88 5.19 -1.40
N LEU A 777 36.86 5.20 -2.74
CA LEU A 777 36.57 3.99 -3.50
C LEU A 777 37.87 3.22 -3.75
N VAL A 778 37.76 1.91 -3.59
CA VAL A 778 38.82 0.93 -3.76
C VAL A 778 38.45 0.05 -4.95
N SER A 779 39.37 -0.11 -5.90
CA SER A 779 39.24 -1.02 -7.04
C SER A 779 40.52 -1.81 -7.29
N VAL A 780 40.43 -2.82 -8.16
CA VAL A 780 41.55 -3.71 -8.50
C VAL A 780 42.00 -3.45 -9.94
N ASP A 781 43.31 -3.35 -10.14
CA ASP A 781 43.96 -3.45 -11.45
C ASP A 781 44.27 -4.91 -11.74
N TRP A 782 43.35 -5.59 -12.44
CA TRP A 782 43.46 -7.02 -12.76
C TRP A 782 44.64 -7.38 -13.65
N SER A 783 45.31 -6.40 -14.27
CA SER A 783 46.51 -6.65 -15.08
C SER A 783 47.75 -6.93 -14.22
N LYS A 784 47.71 -6.55 -12.93
CA LYS A 784 48.82 -6.69 -11.98
C LYS A 784 48.58 -7.79 -10.93
N THR A 785 47.39 -8.40 -10.92
CA THR A 785 47.09 -9.54 -10.05
C THR A 785 47.66 -10.84 -10.61
N LYS A 786 47.85 -11.85 -9.75
CA LYS A 786 48.13 -13.23 -10.16
C LYS A 786 46.80 -13.98 -10.34
N ASN A 787 46.76 -14.94 -11.26
CA ASN A 787 45.65 -15.88 -11.35
C ASN A 787 45.41 -16.57 -9.99
N GLY A 788 44.15 -16.66 -9.56
CA GLY A 788 43.76 -17.18 -8.24
C GLY A 788 43.59 -16.08 -7.19
N ILE A 789 43.84 -16.44 -5.92
CA ILE A 789 43.62 -15.56 -4.76
C ILE A 789 44.83 -14.63 -4.57
N ASN A 790 44.56 -13.33 -4.49
CA ASN A 790 45.52 -12.28 -4.11
C ASN A 790 45.03 -11.65 -2.81
N THR A 791 45.91 -11.51 -1.82
CA THR A 791 45.58 -10.92 -0.52
C THR A 791 46.47 -9.75 -0.21
N THR A 792 45.92 -8.72 0.43
CA THR A 792 46.69 -7.60 0.96
C THR A 792 45.98 -6.99 2.17
N THR A 793 46.56 -5.95 2.74
CA THR A 793 45.93 -5.13 3.78
C THR A 793 45.99 -3.67 3.34
N ILE A 794 44.86 -2.98 3.48
CA ILE A 794 44.77 -1.52 3.33
C ILE A 794 44.89 -0.92 4.73
N ILE A 795 45.71 0.10 4.89
CA ILE A 795 45.92 0.77 6.19
C ILE A 795 45.57 2.25 6.04
N VAL A 796 44.69 2.74 6.92
CA VAL A 796 44.34 4.16 7.05
C VAL A 796 44.99 4.72 8.31
N ARG A 797 45.68 5.86 8.20
CA ARG A 797 46.34 6.54 9.33
C ARG A 797 46.07 8.03 9.36
N ASP A 798 46.18 8.63 10.56
CA ASP A 798 46.29 10.09 10.73
C ASP A 798 47.61 10.49 11.40
N THR A 799 47.80 11.79 11.56
CA THR A 799 48.97 12.39 12.22
C THR A 799 48.90 12.34 13.75
N ASN A 800 47.79 11.89 14.33
CA ASN A 800 47.53 11.83 15.78
C ASN A 800 47.66 10.40 16.34
N GLY A 801 48.16 9.46 15.54
CA GLY A 801 48.41 8.07 15.95
C GLY A 801 47.24 7.11 15.70
N PHE A 802 46.16 7.53 15.01
CA PHE A 802 45.15 6.59 14.52
C PHE A 802 45.75 5.69 13.45
N SER A 803 45.48 4.38 13.54
CA SER A 803 45.83 3.40 12.51
C SER A 803 44.77 2.30 12.50
N LYS A 804 44.17 2.05 11.33
CA LYS A 804 43.21 0.96 11.15
C LYS A 804 43.51 0.18 9.87
N SER A 805 43.41 -1.14 9.97
CA SER A 805 43.73 -2.08 8.89
C SER A 805 42.47 -2.76 8.38
N PHE A 806 42.40 -2.96 7.07
CA PHE A 806 41.30 -3.65 6.39
C PHE A 806 41.87 -4.78 5.53
N PRO A 807 41.54 -6.05 5.82
CA PRO A 807 41.97 -7.17 4.98
C PRO A 807 41.27 -7.12 3.62
N VAL A 808 42.00 -7.47 2.56
CA VAL A 808 41.53 -7.48 1.18
C VAL A 808 41.81 -8.82 0.53
N LYS A 809 40.82 -9.34 -0.19
CA LYS A 809 40.93 -10.54 -1.02
C LYS A 809 40.41 -10.24 -2.43
N ALA A 810 41.28 -10.36 -3.43
CA ALA A 810 40.92 -10.26 -4.85
C ALA A 810 41.12 -11.60 -5.55
N THR A 811 40.07 -12.12 -6.18
CA THR A 811 40.10 -13.40 -6.88
C THR A 811 40.09 -13.16 -8.39
N GLN A 812 41.21 -13.46 -9.05
CA GLN A 812 41.31 -13.43 -10.50
C GLN A 812 40.99 -14.81 -11.06
N HIS A 813 39.89 -14.90 -11.81
CA HIS A 813 39.45 -16.15 -12.42
C HIS A 813 40.10 -16.34 -13.78
N ASN A 814 40.66 -17.54 -14.00
CA ASN A 814 41.20 -17.97 -15.29
C ASN A 814 40.35 -19.11 -15.87
N ILE A 815 39.03 -18.91 -15.88
CA ILE A 815 38.07 -19.85 -16.47
C ILE A 815 37.19 -19.11 -17.46
N GLN A 816 36.81 -19.79 -18.53
CA GLN A 816 35.76 -19.32 -19.42
C GLN A 816 34.45 -19.99 -19.02
N LEU A 817 33.46 -19.19 -18.63
CA LEU A 817 32.15 -19.71 -18.25
C LEU A 817 31.36 -20.18 -19.47
N LYS A 818 30.60 -21.26 -19.31
CA LYS A 818 29.57 -21.70 -20.25
C LYS A 818 28.53 -20.60 -20.46
N GLU A 819 27.91 -20.57 -21.63
CA GLU A 819 26.74 -19.72 -21.85
C GLU A 819 25.61 -20.06 -20.87
N LYS A 820 24.82 -19.03 -20.54
CA LYS A 820 23.77 -19.06 -19.53
C LYS A 820 24.19 -19.71 -18.20
N SER A 821 25.37 -19.35 -17.70
CA SER A 821 25.82 -19.81 -16.39
C SER A 821 26.18 -18.66 -15.44
N TYR A 822 26.06 -18.95 -14.16
CA TYR A 822 26.46 -18.10 -13.04
C TYR A 822 27.77 -18.60 -12.45
N ILE A 823 28.48 -17.71 -11.76
CA ILE A 823 29.63 -18.05 -10.93
C ILE A 823 29.47 -17.49 -9.51
N GLU A 824 29.88 -18.28 -8.53
CA GLU A 824 30.10 -17.80 -7.16
C GLU A 824 31.15 -16.69 -7.15
N GLY A 825 30.78 -15.51 -6.66
CA GLY A 825 31.64 -14.33 -6.61
C GLY A 825 31.48 -13.63 -5.26
N ASN A 826 32.60 -13.20 -4.66
CA ASN A 826 32.61 -12.44 -3.40
C ASN A 826 31.90 -13.11 -2.21
N GLY A 827 31.69 -14.42 -2.26
CA GLY A 827 30.96 -15.22 -1.27
C GLY A 827 29.44 -15.31 -1.51
N PHE A 828 28.96 -14.82 -2.65
CA PHE A 828 27.55 -14.88 -3.04
C PHE A 828 27.36 -15.64 -4.35
N LEU A 829 26.22 -16.30 -4.46
CA LEU A 829 25.63 -16.74 -5.70
C LEU A 829 24.16 -16.30 -5.72
N THR A 830 23.87 -15.24 -6.46
CA THR A 830 22.54 -14.66 -6.56
C THR A 830 22.00 -14.77 -7.97
N ILE A 831 20.79 -15.31 -8.10
CA ILE A 831 20.18 -15.69 -9.39
C ILE A 831 18.79 -15.06 -9.47
N GLU A 832 18.53 -14.28 -10.52
CA GLU A 832 17.19 -13.80 -10.85
C GLU A 832 16.39 -14.93 -11.51
N ALA A 833 15.12 -15.11 -11.15
CA ALA A 833 14.37 -16.32 -11.49
C ALA A 833 14.17 -16.50 -13.01
N GLU A 834 14.06 -15.41 -13.77
CA GLU A 834 13.88 -15.41 -15.23
C GLU A 834 15.15 -15.82 -16.00
N HIS A 835 16.32 -15.80 -15.38
CA HIS A 835 17.61 -16.09 -15.99
C HIS A 835 17.98 -17.59 -15.92
N TYR A 836 17.02 -18.47 -16.17
CA TYR A 836 17.23 -19.91 -16.23
C TYR A 836 18.02 -20.34 -17.47
N GLN A 837 18.77 -21.44 -17.34
CA GLN A 837 19.41 -22.10 -18.48
C GLN A 837 18.38 -22.91 -19.27
N LYS A 838 17.51 -23.64 -18.56
CA LYS A 838 16.49 -24.51 -19.16
C LYS A 838 15.20 -24.46 -18.36
N LYS A 839 14.07 -24.51 -19.08
CA LYS A 839 12.71 -24.56 -18.53
C LYS A 839 12.01 -25.81 -19.05
N THR A 840 11.35 -26.53 -18.16
CA THR A 840 10.62 -27.76 -18.49
C THR A 840 9.18 -27.64 -17.99
N ASP A 841 8.20 -27.94 -18.86
CA ASP A 841 6.78 -27.99 -18.51
C ASP A 841 6.50 -29.24 -17.66
N GLY A 842 5.54 -29.15 -16.73
CA GLY A 842 5.13 -30.26 -15.88
C GLY A 842 4.23 -31.26 -16.61
N LYS A 843 4.22 -32.52 -16.16
CA LYS A 843 3.41 -33.59 -16.77
C LYS A 843 1.90 -33.39 -16.56
N LEU A 844 1.49 -32.57 -15.58
CA LEU A 844 0.10 -32.28 -15.26
C LEU A 844 -0.41 -30.96 -15.88
N GLY A 845 0.34 -30.40 -16.84
CA GLY A 845 -0.04 -29.20 -17.60
C GLY A 845 0.46 -27.88 -17.00
N ASP A 846 1.21 -27.95 -15.90
CA ASP A 846 1.80 -26.80 -15.23
C ASP A 846 2.97 -26.19 -15.99
N LYS A 847 3.09 -24.87 -15.94
CA LYS A 847 4.12 -24.12 -16.67
C LYS A 847 4.66 -22.95 -15.86
N TRP A 848 5.95 -22.71 -16.03
CA TRP A 848 6.60 -21.50 -15.56
C TRP A 848 6.41 -20.36 -16.56
N GLU A 849 5.86 -19.27 -16.07
CA GLU A 849 5.51 -18.09 -16.84
C GLU A 849 6.18 -16.82 -16.27
N GLU A 850 6.79 -16.03 -17.15
CA GLU A 850 7.41 -14.76 -16.78
C GLU A 850 6.35 -13.64 -16.69
N PHE A 851 6.34 -12.95 -15.55
CA PHE A 851 5.60 -11.70 -15.31
C PHE A 851 6.61 -10.55 -15.21
N LYS A 852 6.52 -9.62 -16.16
CA LYS A 852 7.42 -8.47 -16.27
C LYS A 852 7.02 -7.38 -15.29
N HIS A 853 8.02 -6.65 -14.82
CA HIS A 853 7.92 -5.55 -13.87
C HIS A 853 7.26 -5.94 -12.54
N TYR A 854 7.34 -7.23 -12.18
CA TYR A 854 6.79 -7.79 -10.96
C TYR A 854 7.95 -8.23 -10.06
N GLY A 855 7.98 -7.74 -8.81
CA GLY A 855 8.98 -8.11 -7.82
C GLY A 855 10.05 -7.04 -7.60
N TYR A 856 11.21 -7.43 -7.06
CA TYR A 856 12.27 -6.48 -6.69
C TYR A 856 13.06 -5.94 -7.89
N LYS A 857 13.00 -6.63 -9.03
CA LYS A 857 13.80 -6.34 -10.22
C LYS A 857 12.94 -6.30 -11.49
N LYS A 858 13.35 -7.02 -12.54
CA LYS A 858 12.79 -6.93 -13.88
C LYS A 858 11.58 -7.82 -14.05
N SER A 859 11.64 -9.04 -13.56
CA SER A 859 10.60 -10.03 -13.73
C SER A 859 10.53 -10.98 -12.54
N SER A 860 9.42 -11.69 -12.44
CA SER A 860 9.25 -12.84 -11.56
C SER A 860 8.67 -14.01 -12.36
N MET A 861 8.97 -15.24 -11.93
CA MET A 861 8.48 -16.46 -12.56
C MET A 861 7.34 -17.04 -11.74
N PHE A 862 6.21 -17.34 -12.37
CA PHE A 862 5.03 -17.92 -11.71
C PHE A 862 4.71 -19.30 -12.26
N LEU A 863 4.40 -20.23 -11.36
CA LEU A 863 3.82 -21.53 -11.69
C LEU A 863 2.33 -21.37 -11.97
N LYS A 864 1.90 -21.67 -13.19
CA LYS A 864 0.50 -21.58 -13.65
C LYS A 864 0.00 -22.93 -14.16
N GLY A 865 -1.30 -23.17 -14.05
CA GLY A 865 -1.93 -24.41 -14.49
C GLY A 865 -1.82 -25.56 -13.48
N GLY A 866 -2.25 -26.75 -13.93
CA GLY A 866 -2.15 -28.06 -13.29
C GLY A 866 -2.56 -28.17 -11.82
N SER A 867 -1.82 -28.97 -11.03
CA SER A 867 -2.19 -29.36 -9.67
C SER A 867 -1.00 -29.69 -8.78
N LYS A 868 -1.23 -29.80 -7.46
CA LYS A 868 -0.18 -30.11 -6.48
C LYS A 868 0.50 -31.47 -6.78
N ILE A 869 1.83 -31.48 -6.83
CA ILE A 869 2.64 -32.69 -6.98
C ILE A 869 3.11 -33.16 -5.61
N LYS A 870 2.79 -34.40 -5.25
CA LYS A 870 3.09 -34.97 -3.91
C LYS A 870 4.22 -36.00 -3.90
N GLN A 871 4.45 -36.66 -5.02
CA GLN A 871 5.44 -37.74 -5.20
C GLN A 871 6.16 -37.50 -6.53
N ASP A 872 7.33 -38.10 -6.70
CA ASP A 872 8.10 -38.07 -7.96
C ASP A 872 8.33 -36.66 -8.52
N ILE A 873 8.53 -35.68 -7.63
CA ILE A 873 8.74 -34.25 -7.95
C ILE A 873 9.81 -34.08 -9.04
N LYS A 874 10.91 -34.85 -8.96
CA LYS A 874 12.01 -34.77 -9.92
C LYS A 874 11.56 -35.16 -11.34
N GLU A 875 10.50 -35.93 -11.52
CA GLU A 875 10.10 -36.47 -12.82
C GLU A 875 8.83 -35.83 -13.37
N GLU A 876 7.92 -35.39 -12.50
CA GLU A 876 6.60 -34.87 -12.89
C GLU A 876 6.52 -33.34 -12.90
N ALA A 877 7.34 -32.66 -12.09
CA ALA A 877 7.24 -31.22 -11.88
C ALA A 877 7.67 -30.38 -13.08
N ALA A 878 7.02 -29.23 -13.25
CA ALA A 878 7.59 -28.13 -14.02
C ALA A 878 8.87 -27.62 -13.35
N LYS A 879 9.89 -27.27 -14.14
CA LYS A 879 11.25 -26.96 -13.63
C LYS A 879 11.85 -25.70 -14.22
N LEU A 880 12.62 -25.01 -13.40
CA LEU A 880 13.63 -24.02 -13.82
C LEU A 880 15.01 -24.54 -13.41
N GLU A 881 15.89 -24.73 -14.38
CA GLU A 881 17.24 -25.27 -14.20
C GLU A 881 18.26 -24.15 -14.46
N TYR A 882 19.18 -23.95 -13.51
CA TYR A 882 20.23 -22.92 -13.54
C TYR A 882 21.60 -23.59 -13.53
N SER A 883 22.47 -23.23 -14.47
CA SER A 883 23.86 -23.68 -14.45
C SER A 883 24.69 -22.73 -13.60
N VAL A 884 25.33 -23.27 -12.56
CA VAL A 884 26.08 -22.49 -11.58
C VAL A 884 27.48 -23.07 -11.42
N TYR A 885 28.48 -22.22 -11.24
CA TYR A 885 29.85 -22.60 -10.98
C TYR A 885 30.23 -22.22 -9.55
N PHE A 886 30.41 -23.21 -8.68
CA PHE A 886 30.91 -23.00 -7.32
C PHE A 886 32.43 -23.05 -7.30
N THR A 887 33.04 -22.08 -6.63
CA THR A 887 34.48 -22.04 -6.37
C THR A 887 34.86 -22.73 -5.07
N ASN A 888 33.90 -22.84 -4.14
CA ASN A 888 34.07 -23.48 -2.84
C ASN A 888 33.11 -24.67 -2.67
N SER A 889 33.54 -25.67 -1.91
CA SER A 889 32.70 -26.78 -1.41
C SER A 889 32.28 -26.51 0.02
N GLY A 890 31.11 -27.01 0.42
CA GLY A 890 30.58 -26.86 1.77
C GLY A 890 29.05 -26.89 1.81
N THR A 891 28.49 -26.80 3.02
CA THR A 891 27.06 -26.56 3.20
C THR A 891 26.82 -25.06 3.31
N PHE A 892 26.02 -24.52 2.38
CA PHE A 892 25.79 -23.10 2.24
C PHE A 892 24.36 -22.73 2.58
N TYR A 893 24.21 -21.59 3.25
CA TYR A 893 22.92 -20.99 3.57
C TYR A 893 22.36 -20.30 2.32
N GLY A 894 21.07 -20.45 2.07
CA GLY A 894 20.38 -19.73 1.01
C GLY A 894 19.02 -19.18 1.43
N GLU A 895 18.53 -18.21 0.67
CA GLU A 895 17.19 -17.65 0.76
C GLU A 895 16.53 -17.70 -0.62
N LEU A 896 15.36 -18.33 -0.71
CA LEU A 896 14.49 -18.28 -1.87
C LEU A 896 13.50 -17.14 -1.69
N TYR A 897 13.47 -16.21 -2.64
CA TYR A 897 12.60 -15.04 -2.61
C TYR A 897 11.31 -15.37 -3.38
N ARG A 898 10.26 -15.64 -2.61
CA ARG A 898 8.92 -15.97 -3.11
C ARG A 898 8.01 -14.76 -2.97
N LEU A 899 7.17 -14.52 -3.97
CA LEU A 899 6.12 -13.52 -3.86
C LEU A 899 5.14 -13.97 -2.76
N PRO A 900 4.68 -13.08 -1.87
CA PRO A 900 3.99 -13.47 -0.63
C PRO A 900 2.52 -13.87 -0.84
N THR A 901 2.26 -14.58 -1.95
CA THR A 901 1.01 -15.26 -2.27
C THR A 901 0.57 -16.19 -1.14
N LEU A 902 -0.73 -16.19 -0.83
CA LEU A 902 -1.35 -17.03 0.18
C LEU A 902 -2.17 -18.16 -0.46
N ASN A 903 -2.50 -19.18 0.35
CA ASN A 903 -3.29 -20.34 -0.06
C ASN A 903 -4.00 -20.91 1.18
N GLU A 904 -4.94 -20.12 1.72
CA GLU A 904 -5.80 -20.51 2.83
C GLU A 904 -6.83 -21.57 2.42
N GLY A 905 -7.40 -22.24 3.43
CA GLY A 905 -8.37 -23.31 3.25
C GLY A 905 -7.81 -24.70 3.58
N LYS A 906 -8.72 -25.68 3.58
CA LYS A 906 -8.49 -27.04 4.05
C LYS A 906 -7.52 -27.81 3.14
N GLY A 907 -6.43 -28.32 3.71
CA GLY A 907 -5.45 -29.15 2.99
C GLY A 907 -4.55 -28.38 2.01
N LYS A 908 -4.58 -27.05 2.03
CA LYS A 908 -3.77 -26.16 1.18
C LYS A 908 -2.42 -25.83 1.85
N THR A 909 -1.41 -25.59 1.02
CA THR A 909 -0.02 -25.29 1.41
C THR A 909 0.58 -24.24 0.48
N CYS A 910 1.76 -23.73 0.83
CA CYS A 910 2.59 -22.90 -0.05
C CYS A 910 3.99 -23.53 -0.17
N GLU A 911 4.09 -24.62 -0.92
CA GLU A 911 5.29 -25.43 -1.05
C GLU A 911 5.96 -25.29 -2.42
N ILE A 912 7.29 -25.32 -2.43
CA ILE A 912 8.13 -25.34 -3.63
C ILE A 912 9.34 -26.23 -3.42
N GLY A 913 9.79 -26.94 -4.45
CA GLY A 913 10.96 -27.81 -4.37
C GLY A 913 12.24 -27.10 -4.83
N ILE A 914 13.36 -27.39 -4.18
CA ILE A 914 14.70 -26.98 -4.61
C ILE A 914 15.64 -28.19 -4.58
N GLY A 915 16.53 -28.32 -5.56
CA GLY A 915 17.52 -29.40 -5.59
C GLY A 915 18.80 -28.98 -6.27
N LEU A 916 19.90 -29.65 -5.92
CA LEU A 916 21.22 -29.49 -6.53
C LEU A 916 21.61 -30.81 -7.20
N ASP A 917 22.00 -30.74 -8.47
CA ASP A 917 22.39 -31.88 -9.29
C ASP A 917 21.36 -33.01 -9.25
N ASP A 918 21.79 -34.20 -8.82
CA ASP A 918 20.99 -35.40 -8.77
C ASP A 918 20.32 -35.68 -7.42
N GLU A 919 20.53 -34.82 -6.43
CA GLU A 919 19.92 -34.96 -5.10
C GLU A 919 18.39 -34.93 -5.17
N SER A 920 17.75 -35.58 -4.18
CA SER A 920 16.30 -35.50 -4.01
C SER A 920 15.87 -34.06 -3.72
N PRO A 921 14.82 -33.53 -4.38
CA PRO A 921 14.34 -32.18 -4.11
C PRO A 921 13.94 -31.99 -2.65
N LYS A 922 14.45 -30.93 -2.01
CA LYS A 922 14.03 -30.46 -0.70
C LYS A 922 12.78 -29.60 -0.87
N VAL A 923 11.71 -29.93 -0.16
CA VAL A 923 10.47 -29.14 -0.17
C VAL A 923 10.58 -28.01 0.86
N LEU A 924 10.44 -26.78 0.39
CA LEU A 924 10.40 -25.57 1.19
C LEU A 924 8.95 -25.16 1.41
N THR A 925 8.58 -24.83 2.65
CA THR A 925 7.23 -24.40 3.02
C THR A 925 7.24 -22.92 3.40
N GLY A 926 6.45 -22.12 2.68
CA GLY A 926 6.20 -20.71 2.98
C GLY A 926 4.96 -20.47 3.83
N ILE A 927 4.75 -19.21 4.19
CA ILE A 927 3.53 -18.73 4.85
C ILE A 927 2.33 -18.93 3.91
N ARG A 928 1.28 -19.58 4.42
CA ARG A 928 0.06 -19.87 3.66
C ARG A 928 -1.14 -19.05 4.06
N LYS A 929 -1.15 -18.45 5.25
CA LYS A 929 -2.30 -17.72 5.81
C LYS A 929 -1.92 -16.39 6.46
N LYS A 930 -2.87 -15.45 6.46
CA LYS A 930 -2.73 -14.14 7.09
C LYS A 930 -2.43 -14.27 8.59
N GLY A 931 -1.39 -13.55 9.03
CA GLY A 931 -0.95 -13.52 10.42
C GLY A 931 -0.13 -14.74 10.87
N GLU A 932 0.14 -15.72 10.01
CA GLU A 932 0.96 -16.89 10.36
C GLU A 932 2.40 -16.51 10.69
N LYS A 933 3.01 -17.33 11.55
CA LYS A 933 4.42 -17.30 11.90
C LYS A 933 4.94 -18.73 11.88
N LEU A 934 6.05 -18.96 11.19
CA LEU A 934 6.73 -20.26 11.16
C LEU A 934 8.12 -20.10 11.77
N SER A 935 8.57 -21.13 12.47
CA SER A 935 9.96 -21.25 12.93
C SER A 935 10.57 -22.47 12.29
N LEU A 936 11.59 -22.25 11.46
CA LEU A 936 12.32 -23.28 10.73
C LEU A 936 13.63 -23.55 11.47
N LYS A 937 13.99 -24.82 11.65
CA LYS A 937 15.24 -25.22 12.30
C LYS A 937 16.27 -25.58 11.22
N MET A 938 17.42 -24.91 11.23
CA MET A 938 18.53 -25.14 10.31
C MET A 938 19.41 -26.32 10.77
N SER A 939 20.31 -26.82 9.93
CA SER A 939 21.18 -27.97 10.26
C SER A 939 22.09 -27.71 11.46
N ASP A 940 22.55 -26.48 11.64
CA ASP A 940 23.38 -26.02 12.77
C ASP A 940 22.58 -25.85 14.09
N GLY A 941 21.27 -26.11 14.07
CA GLY A 941 20.37 -25.96 15.20
C GLY A 941 19.82 -24.55 15.42
N THR A 942 20.25 -23.56 14.63
CA THR A 942 19.68 -22.22 14.63
C THR A 942 18.23 -22.23 14.14
N LYS A 943 17.49 -21.17 14.49
CA LYS A 943 16.09 -21.01 14.10
C LYS A 943 15.92 -19.78 13.24
N GLU A 944 15.30 -19.97 12.09
CA GLU A 944 14.83 -18.89 11.24
C GLU A 944 13.33 -18.67 11.45
N SER A 945 12.87 -17.43 11.26
CA SER A 945 11.47 -17.06 11.47
C SER A 945 10.86 -16.42 10.23
N LEU A 946 9.82 -17.06 9.70
CA LEU A 946 8.96 -16.50 8.67
C LEU A 946 7.69 -15.96 9.31
N SER A 947 7.15 -14.89 8.74
CA SER A 947 5.85 -14.38 9.18
C SER A 947 5.19 -13.57 8.09
N TRP A 948 3.86 -13.69 7.98
CA TRP A 948 3.04 -12.87 7.09
C TRP A 948 3.38 -11.38 7.20
N HIS A 949 3.49 -10.86 8.44
CA HIS A 949 3.77 -9.46 8.72
C HIS A 949 5.05 -8.92 8.07
N LYS A 950 6.17 -9.65 8.21
CA LYS A 950 7.43 -9.29 7.55
C LYS A 950 7.27 -9.32 6.03
N ASN A 951 6.59 -10.36 5.54
CA ASN A 951 6.46 -10.62 4.11
C ASN A 951 5.66 -9.52 3.40
N VAL A 952 4.55 -9.05 3.98
CA VAL A 952 3.74 -7.97 3.36
C VAL A 952 4.43 -6.61 3.44
N LEU A 953 5.21 -6.33 4.49
CA LEU A 953 5.97 -5.08 4.60
C LEU A 953 7.19 -5.00 3.67
N ALA A 954 7.69 -6.17 3.25
CA ALA A 954 8.77 -6.29 2.27
C ALA A 954 8.23 -6.61 0.87
N LEU A 955 6.93 -6.89 0.72
CA LEU A 955 6.29 -7.53 -0.44
C LEU A 955 7.11 -8.71 -1.01
N MET A 956 7.69 -9.50 -0.12
CA MET A 956 8.54 -10.64 -0.43
C MET A 956 8.67 -11.57 0.77
N GLU A 957 8.58 -12.88 0.52
CA GLU A 957 8.92 -13.91 1.49
C GLU A 957 10.31 -14.48 1.19
N LYS A 958 11.22 -14.45 2.17
CA LYS A 958 12.58 -14.99 2.05
C LYS A 958 12.67 -16.33 2.78
N ILE A 959 12.45 -17.43 2.06
CA ILE A 959 12.42 -18.79 2.64
C ILE A 959 13.85 -19.32 2.76
N PRO A 960 14.37 -19.57 3.98
CA PRO A 960 15.72 -20.08 4.16
C PRO A 960 15.83 -21.55 3.74
N PHE A 961 16.98 -21.92 3.18
CA PHE A 961 17.32 -23.30 2.84
C PHE A 961 18.83 -23.55 2.98
N GLU A 962 19.24 -24.81 2.85
CA GLU A 962 20.65 -25.21 2.80
C GLU A 962 20.91 -26.13 1.59
N ILE A 963 22.02 -25.90 0.91
CA ILE A 963 22.54 -26.80 -0.13
C ILE A 963 23.95 -27.25 0.23
N THR A 964 24.30 -28.48 -0.12
CA THR A 964 25.63 -29.04 0.11
C THR A 964 26.34 -29.20 -1.23
N VAL A 965 27.49 -28.57 -1.37
CA VAL A 965 28.34 -28.65 -2.56
C VAL A 965 29.56 -29.50 -2.21
N ASP A 966 29.59 -30.74 -2.71
CA ASP A 966 30.66 -31.70 -2.35
C ASP A 966 32.03 -31.33 -2.94
N LYS A 967 32.04 -30.73 -4.13
CA LYS A 967 33.26 -30.35 -4.85
C LYS A 967 33.04 -29.04 -5.61
N PRO A 968 34.04 -28.16 -5.73
CA PRO A 968 33.96 -27.01 -6.63
C PRO A 968 33.76 -27.45 -8.09
N GLY A 969 33.09 -26.62 -8.88
CA GLY A 969 32.85 -26.86 -10.31
C GLY A 969 31.44 -26.49 -10.75
N TYR A 970 31.02 -27.06 -11.87
CA TYR A 970 29.67 -26.88 -12.41
C TYR A 970 28.66 -27.75 -11.69
N HIS A 971 27.54 -27.13 -11.34
CA HIS A 971 26.36 -27.77 -10.77
C HIS A 971 25.10 -27.27 -11.49
N THR A 972 24.02 -28.03 -11.33
CA THR A 972 22.68 -27.64 -11.79
C THR A 972 21.79 -27.42 -10.58
N LEU A 973 21.48 -26.16 -10.29
CA LEU A 973 20.46 -25.80 -9.30
C LEU A 973 19.09 -25.84 -9.98
N THR A 974 18.12 -26.51 -9.37
CA THR A 974 16.79 -26.69 -9.95
C THR A 974 15.70 -26.26 -8.97
N LEU A 975 14.78 -25.42 -9.45
CA LEU A 975 13.50 -25.15 -8.79
C LEU A 975 12.43 -26.07 -9.40
N TYR A 976 11.69 -26.75 -8.53
CA TYR A 976 10.64 -27.70 -8.88
C TYR A 976 9.30 -27.19 -8.38
N GLN A 977 8.27 -27.36 -9.21
CA GLN A 977 6.91 -27.25 -8.75
C GLN A 977 6.59 -28.23 -7.62
N VAL A 978 5.88 -27.74 -6.61
CA VAL A 978 5.11 -28.57 -5.67
C VAL A 978 3.67 -28.07 -5.68
N ASP A 979 3.42 -26.85 -5.20
CA ASP A 979 2.13 -26.17 -5.35
C ASP A 979 2.06 -25.32 -6.63
N THR A 980 0.83 -25.01 -7.05
CA THR A 980 0.51 -24.12 -8.18
C THR A 980 0.32 -22.68 -7.73
N ASN A 981 0.36 -21.70 -8.64
CA ASN A 981 0.22 -20.27 -8.35
C ASN A 981 1.29 -19.71 -7.40
N ILE A 982 2.46 -20.34 -7.36
CA ILE A 982 3.63 -19.88 -6.62
C ILE A 982 4.47 -18.97 -7.53
N GLY A 983 4.77 -17.77 -7.05
CA GLY A 983 5.68 -16.83 -7.72
C GLY A 983 7.06 -16.79 -7.06
N VAL A 984 8.13 -16.78 -7.86
CA VAL A 984 9.53 -16.66 -7.43
C VAL A 984 10.20 -15.50 -8.14
N ASP A 985 10.89 -14.64 -7.38
CA ASP A 985 11.60 -13.46 -7.88
C ASP A 985 13.10 -13.78 -8.08
N ARG A 986 13.74 -14.37 -7.07
CA ARG A 986 15.18 -14.65 -7.07
C ARG A 986 15.55 -15.71 -6.04
N LEU A 987 16.82 -16.11 -6.02
CA LEU A 987 17.42 -16.85 -4.92
C LEU A 987 18.82 -16.33 -4.63
N VAL A 988 19.23 -16.38 -3.36
CA VAL A 988 20.56 -15.98 -2.90
C VAL A 988 21.18 -17.12 -2.12
N ILE A 989 22.44 -17.45 -2.40
CA ILE A 989 23.24 -18.41 -1.64
C ILE A 989 24.47 -17.68 -1.11
N CYS A 990 24.73 -17.84 0.19
CA CYS A 990 25.86 -17.28 0.92
C CYS A 990 26.84 -18.39 1.24
N THR A 991 28.09 -18.26 0.79
CA THR A 991 29.10 -19.31 0.94
C THR A 991 29.97 -19.18 2.19
N ASP A 992 29.69 -18.18 3.05
CA ASP A 992 30.26 -18.06 4.39
C ASP A 992 29.42 -17.18 5.35
N GLU A 993 29.88 -17.04 6.59
CA GLU A 993 29.19 -16.26 7.64
C GLU A 993 29.22 -14.73 7.41
N GLN A 994 30.26 -14.17 6.77
CA GLN A 994 30.32 -12.74 6.46
C GLN A 994 29.20 -12.37 5.48
N THR A 995 29.04 -13.16 4.43
CA THR A 995 28.00 -12.97 3.40
C THR A 995 26.60 -13.26 3.93
N LYS A 996 26.42 -14.31 4.74
CA LYS A 996 25.16 -14.58 5.46
C LYS A 996 24.74 -13.41 6.34
N THR A 997 25.68 -12.79 7.06
CA THR A 997 25.40 -11.62 7.91
C THR A 997 24.98 -10.41 7.08
N ALA A 998 25.70 -10.10 6.00
CA ALA A 998 25.34 -9.00 5.09
C ALA A 998 23.97 -9.22 4.43
N GLN A 999 23.69 -10.46 3.99
CA GLN A 999 22.41 -10.84 3.39
C GLN A 999 21.24 -10.61 4.35
N LYS A 1000 21.36 -11.03 5.61
CA LYS A 1000 20.32 -10.86 6.64
C LYS A 1000 20.07 -9.41 7.03
N ARG A 1001 21.06 -8.52 6.87
CA ARG A 1001 20.90 -7.07 7.14
C ARG A 1001 20.20 -6.33 6.01
N SER A 1002 20.26 -6.83 4.78
CA SER A 1002 19.71 -6.15 3.61
C SER A 1002 18.22 -6.47 3.39
N LEU A 1003 17.49 -5.45 2.91
CA LEU A 1003 16.09 -5.62 2.53
C LEU A 1003 15.94 -6.36 1.21
N ILE A 1004 16.71 -6.00 0.18
CA ILE A 1004 16.56 -6.60 -1.17
C ILE A 1004 17.54 -7.75 -1.44
N GLY A 1005 18.52 -7.96 -0.57
CA GLY A 1005 19.57 -8.96 -0.69
C GLY A 1005 20.73 -8.53 -1.59
N ALA A 1006 21.73 -9.42 -1.70
CA ALA A 1006 22.87 -9.24 -2.56
C ALA A 1006 22.45 -8.99 -4.03
N PRO A 1007 23.17 -8.14 -4.78
CA PRO A 1007 23.00 -8.01 -6.22
C PRO A 1007 23.11 -9.35 -6.96
N GLU A 1008 22.58 -9.39 -8.18
CA GLU A 1008 22.78 -10.55 -9.06
C GLU A 1008 24.27 -10.83 -9.26
N SER A 1009 24.66 -12.10 -9.13
CA SER A 1009 26.05 -12.52 -9.36
C SER A 1009 26.39 -12.45 -10.84
N PHE A 1010 27.69 -12.38 -11.15
CA PHE A 1010 28.13 -12.42 -12.53
C PHE A 1010 27.55 -13.63 -13.27
N ASN A 1011 27.02 -13.37 -14.45
CA ASN A 1011 26.44 -14.36 -15.31
C ASN A 1011 26.66 -14.00 -16.78
N THR A 1012 26.65 -15.00 -17.64
CA THR A 1012 26.81 -14.82 -19.09
C THR A 1012 25.48 -14.56 -19.81
N ILE A 1013 24.45 -14.03 -19.12
CA ILE A 1013 23.11 -13.78 -19.67
C ILE A 1013 22.90 -12.28 -19.84
N ASN A 1014 22.87 -11.55 -18.73
CA ASN A 1014 22.64 -10.11 -18.69
C ASN A 1014 23.11 -9.49 -17.36
N TYR A 1015 24.41 -9.60 -17.08
CA TYR A 1015 24.98 -9.03 -15.86
C TYR A 1015 25.01 -7.50 -15.90
N THR A 1016 24.48 -6.86 -14.84
CA THR A 1016 24.62 -5.43 -14.61
C THR A 1016 25.45 -5.20 -13.36
N LYS A 1017 26.62 -4.58 -13.55
CA LYS A 1017 27.52 -4.23 -12.44
C LYS A 1017 26.86 -3.26 -11.49
N ILE A 1018 27.02 -3.51 -10.19
CA ILE A 1018 26.61 -2.59 -9.13
C ILE A 1018 27.80 -1.78 -8.66
N GLU A 1019 27.66 -0.46 -8.70
CA GLU A 1019 28.65 0.48 -8.20
C GLU A 1019 28.23 1.06 -6.83
N PRO A 1020 29.19 1.28 -5.91
CA PRO A 1020 28.97 2.09 -4.72
C PRO A 1020 28.57 3.52 -5.11
N VAL A 1021 27.76 4.15 -4.26
CA VAL A 1021 27.39 5.56 -4.42
C VAL A 1021 28.19 6.47 -3.49
N ALA A 1022 28.37 7.71 -3.94
CA ALA A 1022 28.93 8.76 -3.10
C ALA A 1022 28.01 9.10 -1.93
N SER A 1023 28.60 9.55 -0.82
CA SER A 1023 27.85 10.20 0.26
C SER A 1023 27.19 11.48 -0.25
N PRO A 1024 26.06 11.93 0.35
CA PRO A 1024 25.48 13.22 0.03
C PRO A 1024 26.51 14.34 0.29
N GLU A 1025 26.40 15.43 -0.46
CA GLU A 1025 27.23 16.61 -0.22
C GLU A 1025 26.89 17.22 1.14
N ILE A 1026 27.92 17.40 1.98
CA ILE A 1026 27.78 18.00 3.30
C ILE A 1026 28.55 19.31 3.34
N THR A 1027 27.82 20.41 3.57
CA THR A 1027 28.40 21.75 3.72
C THR A 1027 28.72 22.06 5.18
N ASP A 1028 29.65 22.99 5.39
CA ASP A 1028 30.01 23.51 6.71
C ASP A 1028 28.81 24.06 7.51
N GLU A 1029 27.81 24.60 6.81
CA GLU A 1029 26.60 25.14 7.41
C GLU A 1029 25.77 24.05 8.10
N ILE A 1030 25.55 22.93 7.42
CA ILE A 1030 24.70 21.86 7.94
C ILE A 1030 25.45 20.91 8.87
N SER A 1031 26.78 20.83 8.77
CA SER A 1031 27.63 20.02 9.65
C SER A 1031 28.12 20.76 10.89
N LYS A 1032 27.55 21.94 11.17
CA LYS A 1032 28.02 22.79 12.25
C LYS A 1032 28.00 22.05 13.59
N VAL A 1033 29.10 22.14 14.32
CA VAL A 1033 29.25 21.60 15.67
C VAL A 1033 29.38 22.76 16.64
N ASP A 1034 28.27 23.15 17.24
CA ASP A 1034 28.24 24.21 18.23
C ASP A 1034 28.84 23.74 19.56
N PRO A 1035 29.44 24.63 20.36
CA PRO A 1035 29.72 24.34 21.76
C PRO A 1035 28.40 24.18 22.52
N TYR A 1036 28.45 23.57 23.70
CA TYR A 1036 27.31 23.59 24.60
C TYR A 1036 26.83 25.02 24.84
N LYS A 1037 25.55 25.28 24.57
CA LYS A 1037 24.95 26.57 24.92
C LYS A 1037 24.82 26.63 26.43
N LYS A 1038 25.23 27.75 27.04
CA LYS A 1038 24.84 28.04 28.43
C LYS A 1038 23.32 28.23 28.44
N LEU A 1039 22.60 27.27 29.01
CA LEU A 1039 21.14 27.31 29.08
C LEU A 1039 20.72 28.11 30.31
N GLU A 1040 20.01 29.20 30.06
CA GLU A 1040 19.41 30.02 31.11
C GLU A 1040 18.22 29.28 31.75
N PRO A 1041 18.06 29.31 33.08
CA PRO A 1041 16.94 28.66 33.75
C PRO A 1041 15.57 29.15 33.25
N LEU A 1042 14.59 28.25 33.19
CA LEU A 1042 13.25 28.53 32.68
C LEU A 1042 12.44 29.41 33.65
N THR A 1043 11.61 30.30 33.12
CA THR A 1043 10.59 31.07 33.86
C THR A 1043 9.19 30.47 33.74
N ASP A 1044 8.96 29.67 32.71
CA ASP A 1044 7.70 29.02 32.44
C ASP A 1044 7.96 27.84 31.51
N ILE A 1045 7.22 26.75 31.71
CA ILE A 1045 7.21 25.62 30.78
C ILE A 1045 5.94 24.79 30.94
N LYS A 1046 5.40 24.36 29.79
CA LYS A 1046 4.30 23.41 29.71
C LYS A 1046 4.85 22.11 29.13
N LEU A 1047 4.79 21.04 29.91
CA LEU A 1047 5.33 19.73 29.55
C LEU A 1047 4.17 18.74 29.41
N ASN A 1048 4.13 18.06 28.27
CA ASN A 1048 3.13 17.03 28.00
C ASN A 1048 3.80 15.66 28.01
N PHE A 1049 3.37 14.80 28.94
CA PHE A 1049 3.88 13.44 29.12
C PHE A 1049 2.96 12.37 28.49
N GLY A 1050 1.78 12.76 27.97
CA GLY A 1050 0.88 11.88 27.22
C GLY A 1050 0.75 12.32 25.77
N ILE A 1051 0.79 11.40 24.80
CA ILE A 1051 0.71 11.79 23.38
C ILE A 1051 -0.71 12.26 22.99
N TYR A 1052 -1.77 11.72 23.60
CA TYR A 1052 -3.15 11.95 23.13
C TYR A 1052 -4.13 12.51 24.18
N SER A 1053 -3.68 12.83 25.41
CA SER A 1053 -4.60 13.24 26.48
C SER A 1053 -5.12 14.68 26.37
N MET A 1054 -4.72 15.47 25.37
CA MET A 1054 -5.23 16.83 25.18
C MET A 1054 -5.38 17.16 23.69
N LEU A 1055 -6.63 17.21 23.22
CA LEU A 1055 -7.04 17.71 21.89
C LEU A 1055 -6.70 19.20 21.65
N ASP A 1056 -5.93 19.83 22.53
CA ASP A 1056 -5.52 21.24 22.47
C ASP A 1056 -4.08 21.43 23.04
N ALA A 1057 -3.12 20.62 22.58
CA ALA A 1057 -1.72 20.68 23.01
C ALA A 1057 -0.94 21.93 22.51
N LYS A 1058 -1.61 22.94 21.94
CA LYS A 1058 -0.95 24.18 21.48
C LYS A 1058 -0.17 24.83 22.65
N GLY A 1059 1.14 24.87 22.51
CA GLY A 1059 2.06 25.46 23.48
C GLY A 1059 2.61 24.52 24.56
N PHE A 1060 2.38 23.19 24.47
CA PHE A 1060 3.08 22.21 25.29
C PHE A 1060 4.33 21.66 24.57
N THR A 1061 5.38 21.38 25.35
CA THR A 1061 6.58 20.65 24.91
C THR A 1061 6.39 19.17 25.21
N ALA A 1062 6.44 18.33 24.19
CA ALA A 1062 6.29 16.88 24.35
C ALA A 1062 7.47 16.27 25.12
N VAL A 1063 7.18 15.42 26.09
CA VAL A 1063 8.16 14.71 26.93
C VAL A 1063 7.88 13.22 26.90
N ASN A 1064 8.71 12.45 26.19
CA ASN A 1064 8.76 11.00 26.33
C ASN A 1064 9.89 10.59 27.29
N GLN A 1065 10.00 9.28 27.57
CA GLN A 1065 11.02 8.69 28.45
C GLN A 1065 12.46 8.92 27.97
N ARG A 1066 12.70 9.30 26.71
CA ARG A 1066 14.03 9.49 26.12
C ARG A 1066 14.66 10.84 26.43
N HIS A 1067 13.88 11.82 26.90
CA HIS A 1067 14.41 13.13 27.28
C HIS A 1067 15.22 13.00 28.56
N THR A 1068 16.51 12.67 28.48
CA THR A 1068 17.39 12.62 29.65
C THR A 1068 17.88 14.00 30.02
N TYR A 1069 17.82 14.35 31.31
CA TYR A 1069 18.41 15.59 31.79
C TYR A 1069 19.93 15.57 31.61
N ASN A 1070 20.45 16.63 31.02
CA ASN A 1070 21.87 16.91 30.94
C ASN A 1070 22.05 18.43 31.07
N PRO A 1071 22.77 18.90 32.11
CA PRO A 1071 22.89 20.33 32.42
C PRO A 1071 23.51 21.18 31.31
N ASN A 1072 24.19 20.54 30.35
CA ASN A 1072 24.82 21.17 29.20
C ASN A 1072 23.98 21.07 27.91
N LYS A 1073 23.01 20.15 27.84
CA LYS A 1073 22.22 19.88 26.62
C LYS A 1073 20.77 20.34 26.71
N ASN A 1074 20.15 20.30 27.89
CA ASN A 1074 18.74 20.67 28.06
C ASN A 1074 18.45 21.22 29.47
N LEU A 1075 17.30 21.91 29.60
CA LEU A 1075 16.83 22.50 30.86
C LEU A 1075 15.90 21.58 31.64
N PHE A 1076 15.47 20.47 31.05
CA PHE A 1076 14.63 19.48 31.70
C PHE A 1076 14.88 18.07 31.15
N GLY A 1077 14.50 17.05 31.92
CA GLY A 1077 14.54 15.66 31.49
C GLY A 1077 14.57 14.64 32.63
N TRP A 1078 14.41 13.37 32.29
CA TRP A 1078 14.54 12.21 33.16
C TRP A 1078 15.99 11.98 33.59
N ARG A 1079 16.20 11.46 34.80
CA ARG A 1079 17.50 10.91 35.19
C ARG A 1079 17.88 9.77 34.24
N ALA A 1080 19.10 9.79 33.72
CA ALA A 1080 19.54 8.82 32.70
C ALA A 1080 19.38 7.35 33.13
N SER A 1081 19.59 7.05 34.42
CA SER A 1081 19.40 5.70 34.97
C SER A 1081 17.95 5.23 34.98
N ASP A 1082 16.98 6.16 34.96
CA ASP A 1082 15.56 5.86 35.17
C ASP A 1082 14.83 5.60 33.87
N VAL A 1083 15.35 6.06 32.73
CA VAL A 1083 14.69 5.96 31.41
C VAL A 1083 14.19 4.56 31.10
N LYS A 1084 14.97 3.52 31.45
CA LYS A 1084 14.62 2.12 31.17
C LYS A 1084 13.45 1.58 32.01
N GLN A 1085 13.09 2.23 33.11
CA GLN A 1085 11.97 1.82 33.98
C GLN A 1085 10.70 2.64 33.76
N ILE A 1086 10.75 3.61 32.85
CA ILE A 1086 9.60 4.42 32.45
C ILE A 1086 8.98 3.77 31.23
N GLY A 1087 7.71 3.39 31.36
CA GLY A 1087 6.90 2.85 30.28
C GLY A 1087 5.83 3.84 29.86
N PHE A 1088 5.03 3.42 28.89
CA PHE A 1088 3.79 4.09 28.54
C PHE A 1088 2.63 3.37 29.21
N HIS A 1089 1.59 4.10 29.63
CA HIS A 1089 0.39 3.41 30.10
C HIS A 1089 -0.32 2.76 28.90
N HIS A 1090 -0.64 1.48 29.03
CA HIS A 1090 -1.41 0.72 28.04
C HIS A 1090 -2.58 -0.01 28.72
N ASN A 1091 -3.72 -0.08 28.02
CA ASN A 1091 -4.87 -0.84 28.45
C ASN A 1091 -4.85 -2.28 27.90
N GLU A 1092 -4.47 -3.23 28.74
CA GLU A 1092 -4.41 -4.68 28.41
C GLU A 1092 -5.77 -5.33 28.07
N ALA A 1093 -6.93 -4.69 28.32
CA ALA A 1093 -8.24 -5.27 28.00
C ALA A 1093 -8.64 -5.14 26.52
N SER A 1094 -7.88 -4.37 25.73
CA SER A 1094 -8.04 -4.26 24.28
C SER A 1094 -7.24 -5.36 23.58
N ALA A 1095 -7.73 -6.60 23.62
CA ALA A 1095 -7.11 -7.72 22.90
C ALA A 1095 -7.13 -7.56 21.34
N ARG A 1096 -7.55 -6.40 20.83
CA ARG A 1096 -7.58 -6.07 19.38
C ARG A 1096 -6.68 -4.91 19.00
N ILE A 1097 -6.14 -4.13 19.95
CA ILE A 1097 -5.24 -3.01 19.66
C ILE A 1097 -4.25 -2.85 20.82
N ASP A 1098 -3.04 -3.40 20.66
CA ASP A 1098 -1.93 -3.37 21.64
C ASP A 1098 -1.26 -1.98 21.78
N PHE A 1099 -1.84 -0.90 21.25
CA PHE A 1099 -1.10 0.36 21.04
C PHE A 1099 -1.89 1.66 21.13
N TRP A 1100 -2.76 1.80 22.11
CA TRP A 1100 -3.20 3.16 22.47
C TRP A 1100 -2.23 3.75 23.50
N GLN A 1101 -1.31 4.59 23.02
CA GLN A 1101 -0.41 5.40 23.85
C GLN A 1101 -1.13 6.66 24.36
N ARG A 1102 -2.41 6.54 24.76
CA ARG A 1102 -3.30 7.68 25.02
C ARG A 1102 -2.91 8.50 26.26
N ASP A 1103 -2.42 7.84 27.30
CA ASP A 1103 -2.50 8.38 28.66
C ASP A 1103 -1.16 8.30 29.40
N GLY A 1104 -0.38 9.38 29.35
CA GLY A 1104 0.77 9.64 30.23
C GLY A 1104 1.96 8.67 30.18
N LEU A 1105 3.03 9.03 30.89
CA LEU A 1105 4.13 8.12 31.22
C LEU A 1105 3.85 7.41 32.54
N ILE A 1106 4.25 6.14 32.64
CA ILE A 1106 4.09 5.32 33.84
C ILE A 1106 5.40 4.75 34.34
N GLY A 1107 5.41 4.40 35.63
CA GLY A 1107 6.48 3.61 36.22
C GLY A 1107 6.00 2.81 37.42
N LYS A 1108 6.65 1.66 37.64
CA LYS A 1108 6.50 0.82 38.84
C LYS A 1108 7.63 1.02 39.85
N LYS A 1109 8.57 1.91 39.54
CA LYS A 1109 9.74 2.24 40.35
C LYS A 1109 9.87 3.76 40.42
N GLU A 1110 10.64 4.23 41.39
CA GLU A 1110 10.99 5.63 41.49
C GLU A 1110 11.62 6.14 40.19
N ALA A 1111 11.13 7.25 39.66
CA ALA A 1111 11.72 7.95 38.54
C ALA A 1111 11.83 9.43 38.87
N LYS A 1112 12.93 10.03 38.43
CA LYS A 1112 13.22 11.44 38.67
C LYS A 1112 13.22 12.22 37.38
N PHE A 1113 12.49 13.32 37.38
CA PHE A 1113 12.44 14.29 36.31
C PHE A 1113 12.91 15.64 36.81
N TYR A 1114 13.80 16.27 36.07
CA TYR A 1114 14.44 17.51 36.45
C TYR A 1114 13.93 18.65 35.58
N VAL A 1115 13.76 19.85 36.17
CA VAL A 1115 13.53 21.11 35.46
C VAL A 1115 14.36 22.21 36.12
N LYS A 1116 15.20 22.91 35.35
CA LYS A 1116 16.02 24.02 35.84
C LYS A 1116 15.21 25.31 35.78
N LEU A 1117 14.89 25.89 36.94
CA LEU A 1117 14.05 27.08 37.06
C LEU A 1117 14.84 28.29 37.57
N LYS A 1118 14.44 29.48 37.14
CA LYS A 1118 15.04 30.74 37.62
C LYS A 1118 14.54 31.06 39.04
N LYS A 1119 15.30 31.78 39.85
CA LYS A 1119 14.83 32.30 41.15
C LYS A 1119 13.46 32.97 41.01
N GLY A 1120 12.48 32.56 41.81
CA GLY A 1120 11.12 33.10 41.79
C GLY A 1120 10.10 32.19 42.47
N THR A 1121 8.86 32.65 42.54
CA THR A 1121 7.75 31.84 43.04
C THR A 1121 6.98 31.27 41.84
N TYR A 1122 6.69 29.97 41.86
CA TYR A 1122 6.06 29.25 40.77
C TYR A 1122 4.76 28.60 41.21
N ASP A 1123 3.76 28.61 40.33
CA ASP A 1123 2.64 27.70 40.39
C ASP A 1123 2.90 26.51 39.48
N ILE A 1124 2.95 25.33 40.09
CA ILE A 1124 3.16 24.04 39.43
C ILE A 1124 1.83 23.30 39.43
N LYS A 1125 1.14 23.31 38.28
CA LYS A 1125 -0.06 22.54 38.05
C LYS A 1125 0.31 21.18 37.46
N TYR A 1126 -0.11 20.11 38.12
CA TYR A 1126 0.18 18.74 37.70
C TYR A 1126 -1.10 17.97 37.37
N TYR A 1127 -0.99 17.03 36.44
CA TYR A 1127 -2.10 16.20 35.96
C TYR A 1127 -1.72 14.73 36.12
N MET A 1128 -2.11 14.11 37.24
CA MET A 1128 -1.74 12.75 37.61
C MET A 1128 -2.96 11.84 37.71
N GLY A 1129 -2.80 10.55 37.47
CA GLY A 1129 -3.93 9.62 37.34
C GLY A 1129 -4.35 9.42 35.90
N ASP A 1130 -5.50 8.80 35.69
CA ASP A 1130 -5.96 8.35 34.39
C ASP A 1130 -6.97 9.36 33.79
N SER A 1131 -6.64 9.95 32.63
CA SER A 1131 -7.39 11.06 31.98
C SER A 1131 -8.72 10.67 31.33
N ARG A 1132 -9.12 9.39 31.34
CA ARG A 1132 -10.28 8.89 30.59
C ARG A 1132 -11.63 9.31 31.21
N ILE A 1133 -12.21 10.42 30.75
CA ILE A 1133 -13.47 10.99 31.26
C ILE A 1133 -14.76 10.55 30.52
N LYS A 1134 -14.65 9.87 29.37
CA LYS A 1134 -15.81 9.38 28.59
C LYS A 1134 -16.03 7.89 28.82
N GLU A 1135 -17.28 7.50 29.10
CA GLU A 1135 -17.64 6.14 29.51
C GLU A 1135 -17.29 5.09 28.44
N GLU A 1136 -17.38 5.45 27.15
CA GLU A 1136 -16.98 4.61 26.02
C GLU A 1136 -15.46 4.36 25.88
N TRP A 1137 -14.60 5.07 26.64
CA TRP A 1137 -13.14 4.92 26.61
C TRP A 1137 -12.58 4.15 27.82
N ILE A 1138 -13.44 3.82 28.78
CA ILE A 1138 -13.11 3.07 29.99
C ILE A 1138 -13.28 1.58 29.70
N TYR A 1139 -12.44 1.01 28.82
CA TYR A 1139 -12.44 -0.44 28.56
C TYR A 1139 -11.86 -1.26 29.73
N SER A 1140 -11.50 -0.62 30.85
CA SER A 1140 -10.91 -1.25 32.04
C SER A 1140 -11.43 -0.59 33.33
N LYS A 1141 -12.60 -1.00 33.83
CA LYS A 1141 -12.95 -0.74 35.24
C LYS A 1141 -12.01 -1.59 36.11
N GLY A 1142 -11.10 -0.96 36.87
CA GLY A 1142 -10.45 -1.63 38.02
C GLY A 1142 -8.92 -1.55 38.19
N LYS A 1143 -8.14 -0.83 37.36
CA LYS A 1143 -6.71 -0.61 37.66
C LYS A 1143 -6.55 0.52 38.69
N ASN A 1144 -5.85 0.23 39.79
CA ASN A 1144 -5.49 1.19 40.83
C ASN A 1144 -4.04 1.64 40.63
N PHE A 1145 -3.82 2.94 40.51
CA PHE A 1145 -2.50 3.53 40.65
C PHE A 1145 -2.35 4.07 42.06
N GLU A 1146 -1.19 3.84 42.65
CA GLU A 1146 -0.83 4.37 43.95
C GLU A 1146 0.33 5.32 43.70
N VAL A 1147 0.04 6.61 43.67
CA VAL A 1147 0.98 7.63 43.23
C VAL A 1147 1.62 8.30 44.44
N THR A 1148 2.95 8.27 44.52
CA THR A 1148 3.71 9.17 45.37
C THR A 1148 4.41 10.21 44.49
N PHE A 1149 4.13 11.49 44.75
CA PHE A 1149 4.70 12.62 44.02
C PHE A 1149 5.40 13.57 44.99
N LYS A 1150 6.66 13.90 44.70
CA LYS A 1150 7.48 14.82 45.50
C LYS A 1150 8.10 15.89 44.63
N ILE A 1151 8.28 17.07 45.20
CA ILE A 1151 9.02 18.18 44.61
C ILE A 1151 10.15 18.54 45.58
N ASN A 1152 11.40 18.47 45.13
CA ASN A 1152 12.60 18.68 45.97
C ASN A 1152 12.55 17.86 47.28
N GLY A 1153 12.11 16.60 47.19
CA GLY A 1153 11.95 15.69 48.34
C GLY A 1153 10.73 15.95 49.23
N LYS A 1154 10.08 17.12 49.13
CA LYS A 1154 8.83 17.42 49.85
C LYS A 1154 7.69 16.63 49.23
N THR A 1155 7.00 15.85 50.05
CA THR A 1155 5.88 15.01 49.58
C THR A 1155 4.65 15.86 49.32
N ILE A 1156 4.16 15.83 48.08
CA ILE A 1156 2.94 16.52 47.63
C ILE A 1156 1.76 15.53 47.67
N LEU A 1157 1.97 14.34 47.12
CA LEU A 1157 1.03 13.21 47.20
C LEU A 1157 1.76 12.02 47.81
N LYS A 1158 1.14 11.35 48.79
CA LYS A 1158 1.68 10.14 49.41
C LYS A 1158 0.71 9.00 49.18
N LYS A 1159 1.13 7.98 48.43
CA LYS A 1159 0.31 6.78 48.14
C LYS A 1159 -1.13 7.14 47.75
N HIS A 1160 -1.29 8.21 46.97
CA HIS A 1160 -2.60 8.69 46.56
C HIS A 1160 -3.18 7.71 45.55
N LYS A 1161 -4.34 7.14 45.86
CA LYS A 1161 -5.01 6.19 44.98
C LYS A 1161 -5.74 6.97 43.89
N THR A 1162 -5.39 6.73 42.64
CA THR A 1162 -6.16 7.20 41.49
C THR A 1162 -6.77 5.98 40.79
N PHE A 1163 -8.09 6.04 40.58
CA PHE A 1163 -8.84 5.01 39.87
C PHE A 1163 -8.81 5.26 38.36
N SER A 1164 -9.08 4.22 37.58
CA SER A 1164 -9.24 4.39 36.14
C SER A 1164 -10.37 5.38 35.82
N GLY A 1165 -10.09 6.32 34.93
CA GLY A 1165 -10.97 7.42 34.55
C GLY A 1165 -11.06 8.60 35.53
N VAL A 1166 -10.20 8.65 36.56
CA VAL A 1166 -10.11 9.78 37.49
C VAL A 1166 -8.71 10.40 37.44
N GLN A 1167 -8.64 11.66 37.02
CA GLN A 1167 -7.42 12.46 37.02
C GLN A 1167 -7.41 13.42 38.21
N LYS A 1168 -6.34 13.39 39.00
CA LYS A 1168 -6.01 14.41 39.99
C LYS A 1168 -5.31 15.58 39.30
N ILE A 1169 -6.00 16.71 39.29
CA ILE A 1169 -5.48 18.00 38.84
C ILE A 1169 -5.37 18.90 40.06
N ASP A 1170 -4.18 19.39 40.35
CA ASP A 1170 -3.95 20.31 41.47
C ASP A 1170 -2.78 21.24 41.16
N THR A 1171 -2.67 22.32 41.94
CA THR A 1171 -1.61 23.32 41.80
C THR A 1171 -0.87 23.47 43.14
N VAL A 1172 0.46 23.41 43.09
CA VAL A 1172 1.31 23.66 44.25
C VAL A 1172 2.18 24.88 43.98
N THR A 1173 2.24 25.79 44.96
CA THR A 1173 3.20 26.90 44.90
C THR A 1173 4.56 26.42 45.42
N LEU A 1174 5.61 26.65 44.61
CA LEU A 1174 7.01 26.38 44.95
C LEU A 1174 7.79 27.71 44.96
N GLU A 1175 8.49 27.98 46.05
CA GLU A 1175 9.46 29.07 46.11
C GLU A 1175 10.85 28.54 45.74
N VAL A 1176 11.45 29.11 44.69
CA VAL A 1176 12.78 28.79 44.20
C VAL A 1176 13.71 29.93 44.60
N LEU A 1177 14.57 29.68 45.60
CA LEU A 1177 15.31 30.73 46.33
C LEU A 1177 16.52 31.26 45.55
N GLU A 1178 17.06 30.42 44.67
CA GLU A 1178 18.14 30.71 43.72
C GLU A 1178 17.88 29.95 42.41
N ASP A 1179 18.63 30.24 41.35
CA ASP A 1179 18.52 29.51 40.10
C ASP A 1179 18.90 28.04 40.34
N GLU A 1180 17.92 27.15 40.48
CA GLU A 1180 18.14 25.79 40.96
C GLU A 1180 17.50 24.72 40.06
N LEU A 1181 17.97 23.48 40.22
CA LEU A 1181 17.42 22.30 39.57
C LEU A 1181 16.29 21.74 40.43
N VAL A 1182 15.05 21.89 39.96
CA VAL A 1182 13.89 21.31 40.64
C VAL A 1182 13.76 19.84 40.27
N GLU A 1183 13.71 18.99 41.29
CA GLU A 1183 13.52 17.55 41.17
C GLU A 1183 12.05 17.17 41.42
N PHE A 1184 11.44 16.57 40.40
CA PHE A 1184 10.13 15.92 40.47
C PHE A 1184 10.36 14.42 40.63
N THR A 1185 9.94 13.85 41.76
CA THR A 1185 10.05 12.41 42.02
C THR A 1185 8.68 11.76 41.92
N PHE A 1186 8.59 10.72 41.10
CA PHE A 1186 7.42 9.88 40.93
C PHE A 1186 7.76 8.47 41.43
N ALA A 1187 6.96 7.91 42.33
CA ALA A 1187 7.25 6.60 42.94
C ALA A 1187 6.00 5.75 43.13
N ASP A 1188 6.21 4.51 43.60
CA ASP A 1188 5.21 3.46 43.73
C ASP A 1188 4.68 2.99 42.36
N HIS A 1189 3.40 3.20 42.04
CA HIS A 1189 2.81 2.90 40.74
C HIS A 1189 2.18 4.18 40.19
N TRP A 1190 2.97 4.96 39.46
CA TRP A 1190 2.64 6.33 39.07
C TRP A 1190 2.27 6.46 37.60
N ILE A 1191 1.48 7.49 37.31
CA ILE A 1191 1.12 7.96 35.97
C ILE A 1191 1.10 9.49 35.98
N ILE A 1192 1.77 10.12 35.01
CA ILE A 1192 1.83 11.58 34.81
C ILE A 1192 1.43 11.93 33.37
N ASN A 1193 0.51 12.88 33.21
CA ASN A 1193 0.00 13.30 31.90
C ASN A 1193 0.57 14.66 31.48
N ALA A 1194 0.65 15.62 32.40
CA ALA A 1194 1.16 16.95 32.10
C ALA A 1194 1.71 17.66 33.35
N LEU A 1195 2.64 18.60 33.13
CA LEU A 1195 3.09 19.59 34.10
C LEU A 1195 3.03 20.98 33.47
N ILE A 1196 2.42 21.93 34.16
CA ILE A 1196 2.45 23.35 33.80
C ILE A 1196 3.15 24.08 34.93
N ILE A 1197 4.27 24.74 34.62
CA ILE A 1197 5.07 25.50 35.56
C ILE A 1197 5.01 26.96 35.09
N ASN A 1198 4.41 27.82 35.91
CA ASN A 1198 4.31 29.25 35.62
C ASN A 1198 4.92 30.05 36.77
N ARG A 1199 5.83 30.97 36.47
CA ARG A 1199 6.30 31.95 37.45
C ARG A 1199 5.20 32.97 37.75
N LYS A 1200 5.03 33.30 39.03
CA LYS A 1200 4.15 34.36 39.53
C LYS A 1200 4.69 35.75 39.25
#